data_AF-A0A9P6L8J4-F1
#
_entry.id   AF-A0A9P6L8J4-F1
#
_cell.length_a   1.000
_cell.length_b   1.000
_cell.length_c   1.000
_cell.angle_alpha   90.00
_cell.angle_beta   90.00
_cell.angle_gamma   90.00
#
_symmetry.space_group_name_H-M   'P 1'
#
loop_
_entity.id
_entity.type
_entity.pdbx_description
1 polymer ?
#
loop_
_entity_poly.entity_id
_entity_poly.type
_entity_poly.pdbx_seq_one_letter_code
_entity_poly.pdbx_strand_id
1 'polypeptide(L)'
;MSSIYFSSNHRSTNSREKARLTNGLPSYSAAVQEKLYRHGRSASWLVPFSTPIPGMRDRRLRLLVPNPARIHQVSVARFGRKRGTLVLCFGVFLLVFITFAVHKRFNSSTRQWPAFPTGDPPTLVFTRADLQRIWKWEIDSGHYPSSQKIPEAIGFSKSMSNPALPPRKIIRLPPRLRPISKSITSTNGVGPRRVYLDIQSSGYEESHPPRPLPGSIADLDIIMKHCDFSTNQYVRDCLEVLRLGAGLDKGPQLRRGDMSEWKYIYVEDGKEEFTDENPPVKLYPSFQTELEADPNAGLTNKRGVGWEKNFTLPPITPYTSFKDLLDGPCDEDHPRIFHMFWTGPFTDKPYLALLSFLYTQNLGLHLPPDQPDPAVCRPQFWLWINPGPAAAIPGSNALRSMFESLKTNPWASPFLHPRFKDVIQFKLWNTTEQLDGIPELKDEWRDLEGGLFNSGGHIIQVPKDQDEEKSKSETVITSTTQSPEGDKTFAEGASATNDAEPGDDDMLNRLGSKSSSSYDRLSVILSDMARFILCHRFGGIYLDADTIFLRDWEELWGWKGAFAYRWSRLEKYNTAVLHLNKGSALGSFLFRTALRNELDFHPMTVSRYTKDAHLEELLLRLPDALFDAAWLNTEFYQRDRPPQPYFQEFGDFFSTPAQNSAAPQAMGLDGFFKGSFSYHFHNFWWQPFDPVRHWPDLGPRFIKGERVARATAGAIDEDGEWVDRVSDDKRDLDWSAVLKRTFEAFVRGETPNLYGEHIAW
;
A
#
# COMPACT_ATOMS: atom_id res chain seq x y z
N MET A 1 -11.28 -36.26 -28.49
CA MET A 1 -10.36 -36.56 -29.61
C MET A 1 -11.16 -36.73 -30.88
N SER A 2 -11.01 -35.80 -31.82
CA SER A 2 -11.78 -35.67 -33.05
C SER A 2 -10.89 -36.12 -34.22
N SER A 3 -11.31 -37.13 -34.98
CA SER A 3 -10.54 -37.61 -36.14
C SER A 3 -10.85 -36.74 -37.36
N ILE A 4 -9.81 -36.12 -37.92
CA ILE A 4 -9.87 -35.38 -39.19
C ILE A 4 -8.88 -36.06 -40.13
N TYR A 5 -9.36 -36.69 -41.20
CA TYR A 5 -8.51 -37.21 -42.27
C TYR A 5 -8.15 -36.08 -43.23
N PHE A 6 -6.92 -35.56 -43.13
CA PHE A 6 -6.29 -34.76 -44.18
C PHE A 6 -5.20 -35.58 -44.87
N SER A 7 -5.29 -35.69 -46.20
CA SER A 7 -4.28 -36.31 -47.05
C SER A 7 -3.00 -35.46 -47.07
N SER A 8 -1.88 -36.02 -46.62
CA SER A 8 -0.57 -35.34 -46.56
C SER A 8 0.17 -35.41 -47.89
N ASN A 9 0.41 -34.25 -48.52
CA ASN A 9 1.34 -34.13 -49.64
C ASN A 9 2.77 -33.96 -49.12
N HIS A 10 3.62 -34.98 -49.31
CA HIS A 10 5.06 -34.90 -49.11
C HIS A 10 5.70 -33.98 -50.17
N ARG A 11 6.47 -32.96 -49.74
CA ARG A 11 7.44 -32.28 -50.60
C ARG A 11 8.72 -31.96 -49.82
N SER A 12 9.80 -32.48 -50.36
CA SER A 12 11.19 -32.55 -49.89
C SER A 12 11.87 -31.20 -49.64
N THR A 13 12.60 -31.11 -48.52
CA THR A 13 13.61 -30.07 -48.25
C THR A 13 15.01 -30.65 -48.39
N ASN A 14 15.89 -29.90 -49.05
CA ASN A 14 17.29 -30.22 -49.38
C ASN A 14 18.25 -30.08 -48.17
N SER A 15 19.42 -30.73 -48.32
CA SER A 15 20.64 -30.77 -47.48
C SER A 15 20.63 -31.86 -46.39
N ARG A 16 21.63 -32.74 -46.23
CA ARG A 16 23.09 -32.67 -46.51
C ARG A 16 23.68 -34.10 -46.65
N GLU A 17 24.68 -34.25 -47.53
CA GLU A 17 25.81 -35.21 -47.55
C GLU A 17 25.68 -36.76 -47.58
N LYS A 18 26.48 -37.32 -48.50
CA LYS A 18 27.23 -38.61 -48.54
C LYS A 18 26.54 -39.91 -49.02
N ALA A 19 26.79 -40.18 -50.31
CA ALA A 19 27.32 -41.41 -50.93
C ALA A 19 26.88 -42.80 -50.43
N ARG A 20 26.20 -43.57 -51.30
CA ARG A 20 26.74 -44.77 -52.00
C ARG A 20 25.67 -45.43 -52.89
N LEU A 21 26.15 -46.03 -53.98
CA LEU A 21 25.43 -46.72 -55.05
C LEU A 21 24.74 -48.02 -54.57
N THR A 22 23.60 -48.41 -55.16
CA THR A 22 23.47 -49.47 -56.20
C THR A 22 22.03 -49.98 -56.36
N ASN A 23 21.59 -50.03 -57.62
CA ASN A 23 20.76 -51.05 -58.32
C ASN A 23 19.42 -51.57 -57.77
N GLY A 24 18.37 -51.47 -58.61
CA GLY A 24 17.31 -52.49 -58.68
C GLY A 24 15.90 -52.05 -59.07
N LEU A 25 15.66 -51.85 -60.38
CA LEU A 25 14.44 -52.02 -61.24
C LEU A 25 12.99 -51.68 -60.76
N PRO A 26 12.08 -51.23 -61.68
CA PRO A 26 10.80 -50.58 -61.35
C PRO A 26 9.57 -51.50 -61.32
N SER A 27 8.52 -51.14 -60.57
CA SER A 27 7.17 -51.69 -60.75
C SER A 27 6.10 -50.59 -60.77
N TYR A 28 5.18 -50.73 -61.71
CA TYR A 28 4.13 -49.77 -62.08
C TYR A 28 2.93 -49.82 -61.12
N SER A 29 2.44 -48.66 -60.65
CA SER A 29 1.16 -48.50 -59.93
C SER A 29 0.39 -47.24 -60.40
N ALA A 30 0.37 -47.01 -61.71
CA ALA A 30 -0.30 -45.86 -62.34
C ALA A 30 -1.84 -45.85 -62.16
N ALA A 31 -2.45 -46.96 -61.72
CA ALA A 31 -3.90 -47.06 -61.53
C ALA A 31 -4.43 -46.33 -60.27
N VAL A 32 -3.57 -46.10 -59.26
CA VAL A 32 -3.97 -45.39 -58.02
C VAL A 32 -3.96 -43.87 -58.23
N GLN A 33 -3.00 -43.36 -59.00
CA GLN A 33 -2.89 -41.94 -59.33
C GLN A 33 -4.03 -41.45 -60.23
N GLU A 34 -4.55 -42.29 -61.13
CA GLU A 34 -5.67 -41.92 -62.00
C GLU A 34 -7.00 -41.79 -61.21
N LYS A 35 -7.21 -42.63 -60.19
CA LYS A 35 -8.39 -42.56 -59.32
C LYS A 35 -8.37 -41.35 -58.37
N LEU A 36 -7.17 -40.91 -57.95
CA LEU A 36 -6.98 -39.70 -57.15
C LEU A 36 -7.26 -38.41 -57.94
N TYR A 37 -7.01 -38.41 -59.25
CA TYR A 37 -7.22 -37.23 -60.10
C TYR A 37 -8.70 -36.94 -60.41
N ARG A 38 -9.57 -37.96 -60.40
CA ARG A 38 -11.00 -37.80 -60.75
C ARG A 38 -11.87 -37.22 -59.62
N HIS A 39 -11.43 -37.22 -58.36
CA HIS A 39 -12.17 -36.64 -57.23
C HIS A 39 -11.89 -35.14 -56.97
N GLY A 40 -11.04 -34.49 -57.77
CA GLY A 40 -10.64 -33.10 -57.57
C GLY A 40 -11.68 -32.02 -57.93
N ARG A 41 -12.89 -32.37 -58.39
CA ARG A 41 -13.84 -31.39 -58.99
C ARG A 41 -15.17 -31.13 -58.25
N SER A 42 -15.43 -31.69 -57.06
CA SER A 42 -16.66 -31.36 -56.31
C SER A 42 -16.49 -31.27 -54.77
N ALA A 43 -15.53 -30.48 -54.28
CA ALA A 43 -15.48 -30.17 -52.84
C ALA A 43 -16.46 -29.04 -52.48
N SER A 44 -17.50 -29.35 -51.69
CA SER A 44 -18.48 -28.39 -51.13
C SER A 44 -17.82 -27.26 -50.33
N TRP A 45 -18.44 -26.07 -50.34
CA TRP A 45 -18.06 -24.92 -49.50
C TRP A 45 -18.30 -25.15 -48.01
N LEU A 46 -19.20 -26.08 -47.67
CA LEU A 46 -19.53 -26.48 -46.31
C LEU A 46 -19.17 -27.95 -46.07
N VAL A 47 -18.54 -28.23 -44.94
CA VAL A 47 -18.20 -29.58 -44.47
C VAL A 47 -18.98 -29.84 -43.18
N PRO A 48 -19.64 -31.00 -43.04
CA PRO A 48 -20.29 -31.36 -41.79
C PRO A 48 -19.24 -31.62 -40.70
N PHE A 49 -19.33 -30.86 -39.61
CA PHE A 49 -18.57 -30.98 -38.38
C PHE A 49 -19.48 -31.54 -37.29
N SER A 50 -19.11 -32.65 -36.68
CA SER A 50 -19.94 -33.30 -35.66
C SER A 50 -19.40 -33.03 -34.25
N THR A 51 -20.19 -32.40 -33.38
CA THR A 51 -19.84 -32.14 -31.97
C THR A 51 -20.69 -33.00 -31.04
N PRO A 52 -20.14 -33.49 -29.92
CA PRO A 52 -20.95 -34.17 -28.90
C PRO A 52 -21.92 -33.16 -28.25
N ILE A 53 -23.14 -33.60 -27.94
CA ILE A 53 -24.11 -32.80 -27.16
C ILE A 53 -23.83 -33.09 -25.68
N PRO A 54 -23.57 -32.07 -24.83
CA PRO A 54 -23.38 -32.27 -23.40
C PRO A 54 -24.59 -33.00 -22.79
N GLY A 55 -24.35 -34.07 -22.04
CA GLY A 55 -25.41 -34.85 -21.37
C GLY A 55 -26.06 -35.97 -22.19
N MET A 56 -25.78 -36.13 -23.50
CA MET A 56 -26.30 -37.23 -24.32
C MET A 56 -25.16 -37.97 -25.05
N ARG A 57 -24.80 -39.18 -24.58
CA ARG A 57 -23.64 -39.93 -25.11
C ARG A 57 -23.82 -40.45 -26.55
N ASP A 58 -25.06 -40.71 -26.98
CA ASP A 58 -25.34 -41.38 -28.26
C ASP A 58 -25.80 -40.45 -29.40
N ARG A 59 -25.91 -39.12 -29.15
CA ARG A 59 -26.29 -38.15 -30.17
C ARG A 59 -25.20 -37.10 -30.39
N ARG A 60 -24.79 -36.95 -31.65
CA ARG A 60 -23.85 -35.91 -32.09
C ARG A 60 -24.58 -34.88 -32.94
N LEU A 61 -24.37 -33.60 -32.64
CA LEU A 61 -24.89 -32.49 -33.43
C LEU A 61 -24.03 -32.33 -34.69
N ARG A 62 -24.64 -32.35 -35.88
CA ARG A 62 -23.95 -32.05 -37.14
C ARG A 62 -24.13 -30.58 -37.48
N LEU A 63 -23.05 -29.82 -37.39
CA LEU A 63 -22.96 -28.42 -37.79
C LEU A 63 -22.30 -28.33 -39.17
N LEU A 64 -22.84 -27.55 -40.09
CA LEU A 64 -22.19 -27.29 -41.37
C LEU A 64 -21.20 -26.14 -41.18
N VAL A 65 -19.90 -26.42 -41.27
CA VAL A 65 -18.83 -25.43 -41.07
C VAL A 65 -18.16 -25.14 -42.42
N PRO A 66 -17.75 -23.88 -42.70
CA PRO A 66 -17.02 -23.54 -43.90
C PRO A 66 -15.75 -24.39 -44.08
N ASN A 67 -15.50 -24.85 -45.30
CA ASN A 67 -14.37 -25.72 -45.62
C ASN A 67 -13.04 -24.93 -45.56
N PRO A 68 -12.15 -25.17 -44.58
CA PRO A 68 -10.92 -24.40 -44.42
C PRO A 68 -9.98 -24.54 -45.64
N ALA A 69 -9.99 -25.69 -46.32
CA ALA A 69 -9.18 -25.93 -47.51
C ALA A 69 -9.64 -25.07 -48.69
N ARG A 70 -10.96 -24.86 -48.87
CA ARG A 70 -11.51 -23.98 -49.91
C ARG A 70 -11.21 -22.51 -49.64
N ILE A 71 -11.39 -22.07 -48.39
CA ILE A 71 -11.11 -20.67 -47.99
C ILE A 71 -9.63 -20.37 -48.22
N HIS A 72 -8.73 -21.28 -47.83
CA HIS A 72 -7.31 -21.15 -48.09
C HIS A 72 -6.98 -21.17 -49.58
N GLN A 73 -7.55 -22.10 -50.36
CA GLN A 73 -7.35 -22.16 -51.81
C GLN A 73 -7.81 -20.88 -52.52
N VAL A 74 -8.97 -20.32 -52.16
CA VAL A 74 -9.49 -19.09 -52.77
C VAL A 74 -8.64 -17.88 -52.39
N SER A 75 -8.21 -17.77 -51.13
CA SER A 75 -7.33 -16.69 -50.70
C SER A 75 -5.96 -16.76 -51.39
N VAL A 76 -5.35 -17.95 -51.46
CA VAL A 76 -4.08 -18.18 -52.15
C VAL A 76 -4.21 -17.98 -53.66
N ALA A 77 -5.32 -18.38 -54.28
CA ALA A 77 -5.54 -18.17 -55.71
C ALA A 77 -5.68 -16.69 -56.07
N ARG A 78 -6.34 -15.87 -55.23
CA ARG A 78 -6.52 -14.43 -55.50
C ARG A 78 -5.31 -13.58 -55.15
N PHE A 79 -4.63 -13.88 -54.03
CA PHE A 79 -3.59 -13.00 -53.49
C PHE A 79 -2.18 -13.61 -53.54
N GLY A 80 -2.04 -14.84 -54.06
CA GLY A 80 -0.79 -15.58 -54.09
C GLY A 80 -0.48 -16.28 -52.77
N ARG A 81 0.46 -17.24 -52.78
CA ARG A 81 0.72 -18.14 -51.64
C ARG A 81 1.15 -17.43 -50.35
N LYS A 82 2.01 -16.41 -50.42
CA LYS A 82 2.47 -15.70 -49.22
C LYS A 82 1.43 -14.69 -48.70
N ARG A 83 0.88 -13.85 -49.58
CA ARG A 83 -0.07 -12.80 -49.18
C ARG A 83 -1.46 -13.35 -48.88
N GLY A 84 -1.93 -14.36 -49.61
CA GLY A 84 -3.22 -15.02 -49.35
C GLY A 84 -3.27 -15.75 -48.00
N THR A 85 -2.17 -16.39 -47.59
CA THR A 85 -2.08 -16.97 -46.23
C THR A 85 -2.05 -15.88 -45.16
N LEU A 86 -1.31 -14.78 -45.36
CA LEU A 86 -1.30 -13.64 -44.43
C LEU A 86 -2.68 -12.99 -44.28
N VAL A 87 -3.40 -12.76 -45.38
CA VAL A 87 -4.77 -12.20 -45.37
C VAL A 87 -5.73 -13.12 -44.60
N LEU A 88 -5.58 -14.43 -44.76
CA LEU A 88 -6.41 -15.40 -44.03
C LEU A 88 -6.08 -15.42 -42.54
N CYS A 89 -4.80 -15.40 -42.16
CA CYS A 89 -4.39 -15.28 -40.77
C CYS A 89 -4.89 -13.97 -40.14
N PHE A 90 -4.80 -12.85 -40.85
CA PHE A 90 -5.32 -11.56 -40.39
C PHE A 90 -6.84 -11.58 -40.25
N GLY A 91 -7.56 -12.19 -41.19
CA GLY A 91 -9.01 -12.37 -41.10
C GLY A 91 -9.45 -13.22 -39.92
N VAL A 92 -8.74 -14.32 -39.63
CA VAL A 92 -8.99 -15.16 -38.45
C VAL A 92 -8.71 -14.38 -37.16
N PHE A 93 -7.58 -13.66 -37.10
CA PHE A 93 -7.25 -12.81 -35.96
C PHE A 93 -8.31 -11.73 -35.71
N LEU A 94 -8.79 -11.06 -36.76
CA LEU A 94 -9.85 -10.06 -36.68
C LEU A 94 -11.14 -10.67 -36.14
N LEU A 95 -11.49 -11.87 -36.59
CA LEU A 95 -12.72 -12.57 -36.17
C LEU A 95 -12.64 -12.96 -34.68
N VAL A 96 -11.49 -13.46 -34.22
CA VAL A 96 -11.23 -13.73 -32.79
C VAL A 96 -11.24 -12.45 -31.96
N PHE A 97 -10.68 -11.35 -32.48
CA PHE A 97 -10.70 -10.07 -31.79
C PHE A 97 -12.12 -9.50 -31.68
N ILE A 98 -12.93 -9.60 -32.73
CA ILE A 98 -14.33 -9.15 -32.71
C ILE A 98 -15.15 -9.97 -31.72
N THR A 99 -15.01 -11.31 -31.69
CA THR A 99 -15.73 -12.13 -30.71
C THR A 99 -15.29 -11.81 -29.28
N PHE A 100 -14.00 -11.63 -29.04
CA PHE A 100 -13.47 -11.16 -27.75
C PHE A 100 -14.02 -9.77 -27.38
N ALA A 101 -14.07 -8.84 -28.33
CA ALA A 101 -14.56 -7.48 -28.11
C ALA A 101 -16.05 -7.42 -27.78
N VAL A 102 -16.86 -8.20 -28.50
CA VAL A 102 -18.28 -8.34 -28.23
C VAL A 102 -18.50 -9.00 -26.87
N HIS A 103 -17.76 -10.08 -26.56
CA HIS A 103 -17.86 -10.74 -25.26
C HIS A 103 -17.50 -9.80 -24.10
N LYS A 104 -16.39 -9.06 -24.20
CA LYS A 104 -15.99 -8.07 -23.19
C LYS A 104 -17.03 -6.97 -23.03
N ARG A 105 -17.64 -6.48 -24.11
CA ARG A 105 -18.65 -5.41 -24.04
C ARG A 105 -19.93 -5.83 -23.32
N PHE A 106 -20.40 -7.06 -23.53
CA PHE A 106 -21.67 -7.53 -22.97
C PHE A 106 -21.53 -8.20 -21.60
N ASN A 107 -20.31 -8.55 -21.17
CA ASN A 107 -20.06 -9.19 -19.88
C ASN A 107 -19.30 -8.30 -18.87
N SER A 108 -18.77 -7.15 -19.30
CA SER A 108 -18.09 -6.17 -18.43
C SER A 108 -19.07 -5.11 -17.94
N SER A 109 -19.09 -4.84 -16.63
CA SER A 109 -19.90 -3.79 -15.99
C SER A 109 -19.69 -2.41 -16.65
N THR A 110 -18.49 -2.13 -17.14
CA THR A 110 -18.10 -0.86 -17.75
C THR A 110 -18.56 -0.67 -19.21
N ARG A 111 -19.10 -1.70 -19.90
CA ARG A 111 -19.59 -1.65 -21.30
C ARG A 111 -18.64 -1.01 -22.34
N GLN A 112 -17.32 -1.00 -22.09
CA GLN A 112 -16.32 -0.40 -22.98
C GLN A 112 -15.80 -1.39 -24.04
N TRP A 113 -15.45 -0.89 -25.22
CA TRP A 113 -14.75 -1.66 -26.25
C TRP A 113 -13.32 -2.00 -25.80
N PRO A 114 -12.75 -3.18 -26.15
CA PRO A 114 -11.34 -3.43 -25.91
C PRO A 114 -10.50 -2.44 -26.74
N ALA A 115 -9.84 -1.52 -26.05
CA ALA A 115 -8.74 -0.78 -26.64
C ALA A 115 -7.54 -1.72 -26.86
N PHE A 116 -6.77 -1.46 -27.91
CA PHE A 116 -5.41 -2.02 -28.03
C PHE A 116 -4.61 -1.71 -26.76
N PRO A 117 -3.66 -2.56 -26.33
CA PRO A 117 -2.91 -2.37 -25.08
C PRO A 117 -2.06 -1.11 -25.20
N THR A 118 -2.64 0.03 -24.85
CA THR A 118 -2.10 1.37 -24.97
C THR A 118 -2.14 1.98 -23.58
N GLY A 119 -1.39 1.37 -22.66
CA GLY A 119 -1.28 1.82 -21.27
C GLY A 119 -2.60 1.83 -20.48
N ASP A 120 -2.48 2.19 -19.21
CA ASP A 120 -3.63 2.54 -18.39
C ASP A 120 -4.20 3.89 -18.84
N PRO A 121 -5.53 4.11 -18.71
CA PRO A 121 -6.13 5.39 -19.06
C PRO A 121 -5.63 6.51 -18.13
N PRO A 122 -5.47 7.74 -18.64
CA PRO A 122 -5.06 8.89 -17.85
C PRO A 122 -6.10 9.23 -16.78
N THR A 123 -5.62 9.65 -15.61
CA THR A 123 -6.44 9.96 -14.42
C THR A 123 -6.58 11.46 -14.15
N LEU A 124 -5.71 12.28 -14.73
CA LEU A 124 -5.62 13.72 -14.50
C LEU A 124 -6.91 14.46 -14.86
N VAL A 125 -7.34 15.36 -13.98
CA VAL A 125 -8.52 16.23 -14.17
C VAL A 125 -8.23 17.71 -13.96
N PHE A 126 -6.96 18.08 -13.76
CA PHE A 126 -6.53 19.44 -13.44
C PHE A 126 -5.74 20.08 -14.58
N THR A 127 -5.97 21.37 -14.81
CA THR A 127 -5.17 22.13 -15.78
C THR A 127 -3.77 22.40 -15.23
N ARG A 128 -2.81 22.76 -16.11
CA ARG A 128 -1.47 23.19 -15.70
C ARG A 128 -1.53 24.34 -14.69
N ALA A 129 -2.45 25.30 -14.87
CA ALA A 129 -2.61 26.42 -13.95
C ALA A 129 -3.02 25.97 -12.55
N ASP A 130 -3.89 24.96 -12.44
CA ASP A 130 -4.29 24.40 -11.15
C ASP A 130 -3.13 23.64 -10.49
N LEU A 131 -2.38 22.85 -11.26
CA LEU A 131 -1.19 22.15 -10.76
C LEU A 131 -0.12 23.14 -10.25
N GLN A 132 0.08 24.26 -10.94
CA GLN A 132 0.95 25.35 -10.48
C GLN A 132 0.45 25.98 -9.18
N ARG A 133 -0.88 26.16 -9.02
CA ARG A 133 -1.47 26.66 -7.78
C ARG A 133 -1.26 25.69 -6.61
N ILE A 134 -1.41 24.38 -6.84
CA ILE A 134 -1.15 23.33 -5.84
C ILE A 134 0.31 23.39 -5.39
N TRP A 135 1.24 23.31 -6.34
CA TRP A 135 2.68 23.39 -6.06
C TRP A 135 3.06 24.66 -5.30
N LYS A 136 2.53 25.81 -5.75
CA LYS A 136 2.78 27.09 -5.11
C LYS A 136 2.27 27.10 -3.67
N TRP A 137 1.06 26.59 -3.43
CA TRP A 137 0.47 26.53 -2.10
C TRP A 137 1.31 25.64 -1.16
N GLU A 138 1.69 24.44 -1.59
CA GLU A 138 2.50 23.54 -0.74
C GLU A 138 3.88 24.14 -0.44
N ILE A 139 4.52 24.80 -1.40
CA ILE A 139 5.80 25.46 -1.19
C ILE A 139 5.65 26.67 -0.25
N ASP A 140 4.69 27.56 -0.50
CA ASP A 140 4.49 28.76 0.31
C ASP A 140 4.09 28.39 1.76
N SER A 141 3.38 27.27 1.97
CA SER A 141 3.04 26.73 3.30
C SER A 141 4.21 26.03 4.00
N GLY A 142 5.38 25.88 3.35
CA GLY A 142 6.52 25.15 3.90
C GLY A 142 6.35 23.63 3.90
N HIS A 143 5.38 23.08 3.16
CA HIS A 143 5.13 21.64 3.03
C HIS A 143 6.02 20.96 1.98
N TYR A 144 7.01 21.68 1.45
CA TYR A 144 8.05 21.11 0.58
C TYR A 144 9.45 21.35 1.16
N PRO A 145 9.82 20.73 2.30
CA PRO A 145 11.14 20.82 2.92
C PRO A 145 12.24 20.05 2.16
N SER A 146 12.03 19.77 0.87
CA SER A 146 12.97 19.09 -0.02
C SER A 146 13.62 20.05 -1.00
N SER A 147 14.87 19.77 -1.34
CA SER A 147 15.61 20.48 -2.37
C SER A 147 15.60 19.80 -3.75
N GLN A 148 14.81 18.74 -3.89
CA GLN A 148 14.56 18.09 -5.16
C GLN A 148 13.89 19.03 -6.16
N LYS A 149 14.10 18.75 -7.45
CA LYS A 149 13.64 19.61 -8.54
C LYS A 149 12.15 19.40 -8.77
N ILE A 150 11.42 20.50 -8.92
CA ILE A 150 10.05 20.51 -9.41
C ILE A 150 10.03 19.98 -10.84
N PRO A 151 9.11 19.08 -11.22
CA PRO A 151 9.03 18.55 -12.58
C PRO A 151 8.87 19.64 -13.64
N GLU A 152 9.65 19.56 -14.73
CA GLU A 152 9.64 20.55 -15.81
C GLU A 152 8.26 20.75 -16.45
N ALA A 153 7.43 19.69 -16.45
CA ALA A 153 6.08 19.66 -16.99
C ALA A 153 5.08 20.60 -16.29
N ILE A 154 5.36 20.98 -15.04
CA ILE A 154 4.59 21.99 -14.30
C ILE A 154 4.76 23.38 -14.93
N GLY A 155 5.92 23.66 -15.52
CA GLY A 155 6.10 24.83 -16.38
C GLY A 155 6.16 26.19 -15.66
N PHE A 156 6.73 26.26 -14.46
CA PHE A 156 6.90 27.54 -13.76
C PHE A 156 7.82 28.49 -14.55
N SER A 157 7.40 29.76 -14.66
CA SER A 157 8.15 30.84 -15.30
C SER A 157 8.98 31.69 -14.33
N LYS A 158 8.62 31.66 -13.03
CA LYS A 158 9.31 32.39 -11.95
C LYS A 158 9.73 31.43 -10.85
N SER A 159 10.91 31.65 -10.28
CA SER A 159 11.35 30.90 -9.10
C SER A 159 10.54 31.30 -7.86
N MET A 160 10.23 30.31 -7.02
CA MET A 160 9.41 30.48 -5.82
C MET A 160 10.29 30.50 -4.57
N SER A 161 9.89 31.30 -3.58
CA SER A 161 10.50 31.31 -2.26
C SER A 161 9.99 30.11 -1.46
N ASN A 162 10.89 29.35 -0.84
CA ASN A 162 10.57 28.19 -0.02
C ASN A 162 10.98 28.47 1.43
N PRO A 163 10.02 28.68 2.36
CA PRO A 163 10.30 28.95 3.76
C PRO A 163 10.81 27.72 4.53
N ALA A 164 10.71 26.50 3.99
CA ALA A 164 11.19 25.27 4.63
C ALA A 164 12.63 24.89 4.26
N LEU A 165 13.29 25.69 3.42
CA LEU A 165 14.70 25.51 3.05
C LEU A 165 15.53 26.72 3.47
N PRO A 166 16.76 26.52 3.98
CA PRO A 166 17.68 27.63 4.22
C PRO A 166 18.11 28.32 2.91
N PRO A 167 18.44 29.62 2.96
CA PRO A 167 19.09 30.30 1.84
C PRO A 167 20.35 29.57 1.38
N ARG A 168 20.49 29.36 0.07
CA ARG A 168 21.68 28.74 -0.52
C ARG A 168 22.64 29.81 -1.02
N LYS A 169 23.94 29.65 -0.72
CA LYS A 169 25.00 30.44 -1.38
C LYS A 169 24.96 30.20 -2.89
N ILE A 170 24.63 31.24 -3.64
CA ILE A 170 24.53 31.18 -5.10
C ILE A 170 25.91 30.97 -5.70
N ILE A 171 26.15 29.83 -6.34
CA ILE A 171 27.32 29.66 -7.21
C ILE A 171 27.06 30.48 -8.47
N ARG A 172 27.71 31.65 -8.60
CA ARG A 172 27.60 32.54 -9.76
C ARG A 172 28.26 31.89 -10.98
N LEU A 173 27.54 31.02 -11.68
CA LEU A 173 27.97 30.46 -12.96
C LEU A 173 28.07 31.57 -14.03
N PRO A 174 29.17 31.62 -14.81
CA PRO A 174 29.28 32.50 -15.96
C PRO A 174 28.09 32.31 -16.91
N PRO A 175 27.59 33.36 -17.59
CA PRO A 175 26.39 33.29 -18.43
C PRO A 175 26.40 32.15 -19.48
N ARG A 176 27.58 31.73 -19.95
CA ARG A 176 27.77 30.64 -20.92
C ARG A 176 27.62 29.23 -20.33
N LEU A 177 27.76 29.09 -19.02
CA LEU A 177 27.66 27.82 -18.28
C LEU A 177 26.33 27.70 -17.52
N ARG A 178 25.42 28.67 -17.68
CA ARG A 178 24.09 28.60 -17.06
C ARG A 178 23.26 27.55 -17.80
N PRO A 179 22.64 26.59 -17.09
CA PRO A 179 21.78 25.61 -17.72
C PRO A 179 20.61 26.33 -18.41
N ILE A 180 20.42 25.99 -19.69
CA ILE A 180 19.33 26.48 -20.50
C ILE A 180 18.13 25.58 -20.21
N SER A 181 17.12 26.07 -19.48
CA SER A 181 15.87 25.32 -19.23
C SER A 181 14.67 26.05 -19.82
N LYS A 182 13.65 25.27 -20.21
CA LYS A 182 12.36 25.79 -20.69
C LYS A 182 11.44 26.25 -19.56
N SER A 183 11.67 25.76 -18.35
CA SER A 183 10.92 26.08 -17.14
C SER A 183 11.85 26.10 -15.92
N ILE A 184 11.42 26.79 -14.87
CA ILE A 184 12.15 26.87 -13.60
C ILE A 184 11.75 25.68 -12.72
N THR A 185 12.74 24.92 -12.28
CA THR A 185 12.55 23.68 -11.50
C THR A 185 13.09 23.77 -10.08
N SER A 186 13.73 24.86 -9.70
CA SER A 186 14.33 25.05 -8.37
C SER A 186 13.64 26.16 -7.58
N THR A 187 13.49 25.93 -6.28
CA THR A 187 13.03 26.92 -5.30
C THR A 187 14.20 27.65 -4.64
N ASN A 188 13.92 28.83 -4.10
CA ASN A 188 14.86 29.66 -3.36
C ASN A 188 14.56 29.55 -1.87
N GLY A 189 15.45 28.95 -1.09
CA GLY A 189 15.28 28.88 0.36
C GLY A 189 15.28 30.26 1.02
N VAL A 190 14.32 30.51 1.90
CA VAL A 190 14.21 31.71 2.75
C VAL A 190 13.97 31.37 4.23
N GLY A 191 14.08 30.09 4.56
CA GLY A 191 13.82 29.49 5.85
C GLY A 191 14.99 29.54 6.83
N PRO A 192 14.82 28.90 8.00
CA PRO A 192 15.84 28.84 9.03
C PRO A 192 17.03 27.98 8.63
N ARG A 193 18.17 28.21 9.28
CA ARG A 193 19.38 27.41 9.08
C ARG A 193 19.21 26.01 9.65
N ARG A 194 19.62 24.98 8.89
CA ARG A 194 19.67 23.58 9.36
C ARG A 194 20.97 23.31 10.11
N VAL A 195 20.87 22.87 11.37
CA VAL A 195 22.01 22.47 12.20
C VAL A 195 21.95 20.98 12.46
N TYR A 196 22.81 20.22 11.79
CA TYR A 196 22.86 18.76 11.93
C TYR A 196 23.50 18.34 13.26
N LEU A 197 22.83 17.44 13.96
CA LEU A 197 23.21 17.01 15.30
C LEU A 197 24.30 15.93 15.27
N ASP A 198 25.14 15.92 16.31
CA ASP A 198 26.10 14.83 16.55
C ASP A 198 25.66 13.97 17.75
N ILE A 199 24.71 13.08 17.49
CA ILE A 199 24.02 12.28 18.52
C ILE A 199 24.95 11.20 19.11
N GLN A 200 26.03 10.82 18.42
CA GLN A 200 26.94 9.77 18.87
C GLN A 200 27.89 10.20 19.99
N SER A 201 27.85 11.47 20.41
CA SER A 201 28.84 12.08 21.30
C SER A 201 28.56 11.92 22.81
N SER A 202 27.45 11.28 23.24
CA SER A 202 27.21 11.00 24.67
C SER A 202 28.01 9.77 25.15
N GLY A 203 28.66 9.91 26.31
CA GLY A 203 29.73 9.04 26.82
C GLY A 203 29.37 7.57 27.09
N TYR A 204 30.39 6.81 27.49
CA TYR A 204 30.44 5.35 27.68
C TYR A 204 29.47 4.74 28.73
N GLU A 205 28.53 5.50 29.30
CA GLU A 205 27.82 5.11 30.54
C GLU A 205 26.33 4.74 30.38
N GLU A 206 25.73 4.86 29.19
CA GLU A 206 24.28 4.62 29.00
C GLU A 206 24.00 3.28 28.29
N SER A 207 23.20 2.41 28.92
CA SER A 207 22.76 1.11 28.36
C SER A 207 21.61 1.23 27.35
N HIS A 208 21.02 2.43 27.21
CA HIS A 208 19.89 2.73 26.34
C HIS A 208 20.25 3.85 25.37
N PRO A 209 19.64 3.90 24.16
CA PRO A 209 19.76 5.04 23.27
C PRO A 209 19.14 6.31 23.89
N PRO A 210 19.64 7.51 23.54
CA PRO A 210 19.02 8.76 23.97
C PRO A 210 17.68 8.98 23.26
N ARG A 211 16.76 9.69 23.92
CA ARG A 211 15.55 10.23 23.26
C ARG A 211 15.97 11.16 22.11
N PRO A 212 15.26 11.14 20.97
CA PRO A 212 15.41 12.20 19.98
C PRO A 212 15.13 13.57 20.60
N LEU A 213 15.85 14.59 20.13
CA LEU A 213 15.71 15.94 20.65
C LEU A 213 14.35 16.53 20.23
N PRO A 214 13.55 17.10 21.15
CA PRO A 214 12.30 17.77 20.78
C PRO A 214 12.52 18.88 19.74
N GLY A 215 11.70 18.87 18.68
CA GLY A 215 11.81 19.79 17.55
C GLY A 215 12.87 19.41 16.52
N SER A 216 13.50 18.24 16.64
CA SER A 216 14.39 17.73 15.60
C SER A 216 13.62 17.25 14.37
N ILE A 217 14.30 17.25 13.22
CA ILE A 217 13.73 16.98 11.92
C ILE A 217 14.62 15.98 11.19
N ALA A 218 14.03 14.92 10.63
CA ALA A 218 14.70 14.04 9.69
C ALA A 218 14.79 14.71 8.31
N ASP A 219 16.00 14.92 7.80
CA ASP A 219 16.23 15.32 6.42
C ASP A 219 16.00 14.12 5.49
N LEU A 220 14.80 14.06 4.91
CA LEU A 220 14.42 12.97 4.03
C LEU A 220 15.19 12.99 2.71
N ASP A 221 15.78 14.12 2.27
CA ASP A 221 16.67 14.12 1.10
C ASP A 221 17.96 13.34 1.39
N ILE A 222 18.52 13.48 2.60
CA ILE A 222 19.72 12.73 3.01
C ILE A 222 19.39 11.26 3.19
N ILE A 223 18.25 10.92 3.79
CA ILE A 223 17.81 9.52 3.90
C ILE A 223 17.66 8.91 2.49
N MET A 224 16.96 9.58 1.58
CA MET A 224 16.75 9.10 0.22
C MET A 224 18.06 8.92 -0.56
N LYS A 225 19.09 9.73 -0.28
CA LYS A 225 20.44 9.54 -0.85
C LYS A 225 21.04 8.17 -0.53
N HIS A 226 20.68 7.54 0.59
CA HIS A 226 21.24 6.26 1.05
C HIS A 226 20.22 5.10 1.05
N CYS A 227 18.95 5.39 0.83
CA CYS A 227 17.84 4.44 0.95
C CYS A 227 16.98 4.30 -0.33
N ASP A 228 17.38 4.89 -1.46
CA ASP A 228 16.68 4.72 -2.73
C ASP A 228 17.05 3.40 -3.42
N PHE A 229 16.22 2.39 -3.21
CA PHE A 229 16.42 1.05 -3.78
C PHE A 229 16.24 0.97 -5.30
N SER A 230 15.77 2.04 -5.96
CA SER A 230 15.82 2.12 -7.43
C SER A 230 17.27 2.28 -7.95
N THR A 231 18.19 2.71 -7.09
CA THR A 231 19.60 2.97 -7.41
C THR A 231 20.56 1.86 -6.95
N ASN A 232 20.04 0.63 -6.76
CA ASN A 232 20.81 -0.55 -6.34
C ASN A 232 21.41 -0.43 -4.91
N GLN A 233 20.75 0.31 -4.04
CA GLN A 233 21.05 0.40 -2.61
C GLN A 233 20.35 -0.72 -1.83
N TYR A 234 20.90 -1.12 -0.68
CA TYR A 234 20.38 -2.20 0.15
C TYR A 234 19.63 -1.68 1.38
N VAL A 235 18.53 -2.33 1.73
CA VAL A 235 17.77 -2.06 2.98
C VAL A 235 18.69 -2.16 4.18
N ARG A 236 19.54 -3.20 4.24
CA ARG A 236 20.52 -3.39 5.32
C ARG A 236 21.45 -2.18 5.51
N ASP A 237 21.91 -1.56 4.42
CA ASP A 237 22.80 -0.41 4.46
C ASP A 237 22.03 0.86 4.88
N CYS A 238 20.80 1.03 4.39
CA CYS A 238 19.92 2.09 4.83
C CYS A 238 19.64 2.03 6.35
N LEU A 239 19.32 0.85 6.89
CA LEU A 239 19.12 0.66 8.33
C LEU A 239 20.37 1.02 9.14
N GLU A 240 21.56 0.76 8.58
CA GLU A 240 22.81 1.15 9.20
C GLU A 240 22.98 2.68 9.29
N VAL A 241 22.64 3.41 8.22
CA VAL A 241 22.60 4.88 8.24
C VAL A 241 21.58 5.38 9.26
N LEU A 242 20.36 4.83 9.26
CA LEU A 242 19.28 5.23 10.16
C LEU A 242 19.65 5.02 11.63
N ARG A 243 20.16 3.84 11.99
CA ARG A 243 20.51 3.51 13.38
C ARG A 243 21.71 4.28 13.91
N LEU A 244 22.74 4.50 13.08
CA LEU A 244 23.93 5.24 13.49
C LEU A 244 23.66 6.74 13.51
N GLY A 245 22.98 7.28 12.50
CA GLY A 245 22.65 8.71 12.42
C GLY A 245 21.76 9.18 13.58
N ALA A 246 20.90 8.30 14.11
CA ALA A 246 20.06 8.57 15.28
C ALA A 246 20.65 8.13 16.62
N GLY A 247 21.90 7.64 16.66
CA GLY A 247 22.53 7.22 17.91
C GLY A 247 21.86 6.02 18.60
N LEU A 248 21.16 5.17 17.84
CA LEU A 248 20.50 3.96 18.37
C LEU A 248 21.51 2.85 18.69
N ASP A 249 22.68 2.87 18.04
CA ASP A 249 23.75 1.91 18.26
C ASP A 249 24.65 2.34 19.43
N LYS A 250 24.41 1.78 20.62
CA LYS A 250 25.27 1.93 21.81
C LYS A 250 26.22 0.75 22.04
N GLY A 251 26.30 -0.19 21.08
CA GLY A 251 27.30 -1.26 21.09
C GLY A 251 28.74 -0.76 20.92
N PRO A 252 29.76 -1.63 20.92
CA PRO A 252 31.14 -1.20 20.68
C PRO A 252 31.17 -0.48 19.32
N GLN A 253 31.56 0.81 19.31
CA GLN A 253 31.65 1.60 18.07
C GLN A 253 32.65 0.93 17.12
N LEU A 254 32.14 0.06 16.24
CA LEU A 254 32.97 -0.74 15.33
C LEU A 254 33.52 0.12 14.19
N ARG A 255 32.79 1.16 13.78
CA ARG A 255 33.22 2.11 12.75
C ARG A 255 34.04 3.23 13.38
N ARG A 256 35.19 3.51 12.76
CA ARG A 256 36.05 4.66 13.07
C ARG A 256 36.10 5.54 11.82
N GLY A 257 35.88 6.84 11.96
CA GLY A 257 35.96 7.78 10.84
C GLY A 257 34.93 8.91 10.91
N ASP A 258 34.95 9.76 9.88
CA ASP A 258 33.97 10.82 9.70
C ASP A 258 32.65 10.24 9.17
N MET A 259 31.57 10.49 9.91
CA MET A 259 30.21 10.03 9.61
C MET A 259 29.29 11.20 9.25
N SER A 260 29.84 12.37 8.89
CA SER A 260 29.06 13.58 8.61
C SER A 260 28.01 13.39 7.53
N GLU A 261 28.25 12.54 6.53
CA GLU A 261 27.29 12.27 5.44
C GLU A 261 26.08 11.45 5.87
N TRP A 262 26.10 10.85 7.07
CA TRP A 262 25.02 10.05 7.64
C TRP A 262 24.23 10.84 8.69
N LYS A 263 24.64 12.08 8.97
CA LYS A 263 23.89 13.00 9.84
C LYS A 263 22.67 13.52 9.06
N TYR A 264 21.53 12.87 9.24
CA TYR A 264 20.27 13.27 8.63
C TYR A 264 19.36 14.05 9.58
N ILE A 265 19.65 14.07 10.89
CA ILE A 265 18.81 14.75 11.88
C ILE A 265 19.36 16.15 12.11
N TYR A 266 18.49 17.15 11.95
CA TYR A 266 18.82 18.55 12.20
C TYR A 266 17.79 19.24 13.10
N VAL A 267 18.20 20.37 13.65
CA VAL A 267 17.29 21.37 14.24
C VAL A 267 17.38 22.67 13.46
N GLU A 268 16.31 23.45 13.51
CA GLU A 268 16.24 24.76 12.89
C GLU A 268 16.75 25.83 13.85
N ASP A 269 17.60 26.73 13.35
CA ASP A 269 18.27 27.74 14.17
C ASP A 269 18.33 29.10 13.49
N GLY A 270 17.36 29.97 13.83
CA GLY A 270 17.30 31.36 13.37
C GLY A 270 17.18 31.53 11.86
N LYS A 271 16.87 32.76 11.41
CA LYS A 271 16.90 33.12 9.98
C LYS A 271 18.28 33.70 9.66
N GLU A 272 18.98 33.14 8.68
CA GLU A 272 20.17 33.81 8.12
C GLU A 272 19.70 34.94 7.18
N GLU A 273 20.09 36.18 7.48
CA GLU A 273 19.91 37.32 6.58
C GLU A 273 20.90 37.21 5.41
N PHE A 274 20.48 36.58 4.30
CA PHE A 274 21.20 36.69 3.03
C PHE A 274 20.48 37.69 2.11
N THR A 275 21.17 38.78 1.76
CA THR A 275 20.66 39.88 0.91
C THR A 275 20.92 39.69 -0.59
N ASP A 276 21.34 38.51 -1.05
CA ASP A 276 21.67 38.30 -2.47
C ASP A 276 20.43 37.86 -3.27
N GLU A 277 19.85 38.79 -4.02
CA GLU A 277 18.79 38.52 -5.00
C GLU A 277 19.26 37.51 -6.06
N ASN A 278 18.43 36.51 -6.35
CA ASN A 278 18.73 35.54 -7.41
C ASN A 278 18.86 36.24 -8.77
N PRO A 279 19.95 36.05 -9.53
CA PRO A 279 20.03 36.56 -10.87
C PRO A 279 18.97 35.84 -11.73
N PRO A 280 18.21 36.56 -12.57
CA PRO A 280 17.15 35.95 -13.38
C PRO A 280 17.71 34.83 -14.26
N VAL A 281 17.07 33.66 -14.25
CA VAL A 281 17.28 32.62 -15.24
C VAL A 281 16.80 33.18 -16.58
N LYS A 282 17.67 33.21 -17.60
CA LYS A 282 17.27 33.63 -18.94
C LYS A 282 16.45 32.50 -19.58
N LEU A 283 15.13 32.64 -19.55
CA LEU A 283 14.22 31.82 -20.35
C LEU A 283 14.42 32.20 -21.83
N TYR A 284 14.51 31.20 -22.72
CA TYR A 284 14.37 31.45 -24.14
C TYR A 284 12.89 31.59 -24.49
N PRO A 285 12.50 32.59 -25.29
CA PRO A 285 11.23 32.50 -26.00
C PRO A 285 11.30 31.27 -26.90
N SER A 286 10.33 30.36 -26.76
CA SER A 286 10.15 29.31 -27.75
C SER A 286 9.93 29.99 -29.10
N PHE A 287 10.82 29.74 -30.06
CA PHE A 287 10.55 29.99 -31.49
C PHE A 287 9.48 28.98 -31.94
N GLN A 288 8.26 29.14 -31.45
CA GLN A 288 7.06 28.57 -32.02
C GLN A 288 6.24 29.78 -32.44
N THR A 289 6.05 29.88 -33.75
CA THR A 289 5.08 30.74 -34.43
C THR A 289 3.81 30.83 -33.58
N GLU A 290 3.25 32.03 -33.42
CA GLU A 290 1.98 32.35 -32.72
C GLU A 290 0.77 31.62 -33.35
N LEU A 291 0.77 30.30 -33.28
CA LEU A 291 -0.40 29.43 -33.39
C LEU A 291 -0.67 28.99 -31.96
N GLU A 292 -1.76 29.49 -31.38
CA GLU A 292 -2.31 29.19 -30.05
C GLU A 292 -1.73 27.90 -29.43
N ALA A 293 -0.61 28.02 -28.72
CA ALA A 293 0.03 26.88 -28.09
C ALA A 293 -0.86 26.44 -26.93
N ASP A 294 -1.33 25.18 -26.94
CA ASP A 294 -2.16 24.62 -25.88
C ASP A 294 -1.48 24.84 -24.51
N PRO A 295 -2.09 25.60 -23.58
CA PRO A 295 -1.49 25.88 -22.28
C PRO A 295 -1.25 24.61 -21.44
N ASN A 296 -1.93 23.51 -21.78
CA ASN A 296 -1.80 22.21 -21.13
C ASN A 296 -0.96 21.21 -21.95
N ALA A 297 -0.23 21.66 -22.98
CA ALA A 297 0.58 20.79 -23.82
C ALA A 297 1.51 19.88 -22.98
N GLY A 298 1.39 18.56 -23.18
CA GLY A 298 2.14 17.54 -22.43
C GLY A 298 1.37 16.92 -21.26
N LEU A 299 0.25 17.51 -20.85
CA LEU A 299 -0.69 16.91 -19.90
C LEU A 299 -1.76 16.13 -20.66
N THR A 300 -2.17 14.97 -20.14
CA THR A 300 -3.22 14.16 -20.76
C THR A 300 -4.43 14.11 -19.83
N ASN A 301 -5.51 14.79 -20.22
CA ASN A 301 -6.76 14.77 -19.46
C ASN A 301 -7.42 13.38 -19.49
N LYS A 302 -8.14 13.04 -18.43
CA LYS A 302 -9.02 11.88 -18.37
C LYS A 302 -10.05 11.91 -19.49
N ARG A 303 -10.25 10.76 -20.14
CA ARG A 303 -11.20 10.61 -21.24
C ARG A 303 -12.64 10.75 -20.74
N GLY A 304 -13.44 11.57 -21.41
CA GLY A 304 -14.87 11.73 -21.12
C GLY A 304 -15.17 12.61 -19.90
N VAL A 305 -14.17 13.23 -19.28
CA VAL A 305 -14.31 14.12 -18.12
C VAL A 305 -13.71 15.48 -18.47
N GLY A 306 -14.42 16.56 -18.17
CA GLY A 306 -13.89 17.92 -18.33
C GLY A 306 -12.86 18.26 -17.25
N TRP A 307 -12.06 19.30 -17.47
CA TRP A 307 -11.19 19.85 -16.43
C TRP A 307 -12.01 20.28 -15.20
N GLU A 308 -11.43 20.14 -14.02
CA GLU A 308 -12.05 20.51 -12.75
C GLU A 308 -12.35 22.01 -12.71
N LYS A 309 -13.59 22.37 -12.37
CA LYS A 309 -14.07 23.77 -12.39
C LYS A 309 -14.15 24.37 -10.99
N ASN A 310 -14.46 23.54 -9.99
CA ASN A 310 -14.73 23.98 -8.62
C ASN A 310 -13.51 23.68 -7.74
N PHE A 311 -12.39 24.36 -8.02
CA PHE A 311 -11.15 24.17 -7.26
C PHE A 311 -10.73 25.42 -6.48
N THR A 312 -11.14 25.43 -5.21
CA THR A 312 -10.77 26.44 -4.21
C THR A 312 -9.80 25.84 -3.21
N LEU A 313 -8.65 26.50 -3.05
CA LEU A 313 -7.66 26.14 -2.04
C LEU A 313 -7.91 26.93 -0.75
N PRO A 314 -7.66 26.35 0.42
CA PRO A 314 -7.72 27.08 1.68
C PRO A 314 -6.62 28.14 1.75
N PRO A 315 -6.68 29.07 2.72
CA PRO A 315 -5.59 30.00 3.01
C PRO A 315 -4.27 29.27 3.24
N ILE A 316 -3.16 29.93 2.87
CA ILE A 316 -1.80 29.41 3.10
C ILE A 316 -1.52 29.40 4.61
N THR A 317 -0.94 28.30 5.08
CA THR A 317 -0.48 28.17 6.47
C THR A 317 0.92 28.75 6.61
N PRO A 318 1.17 29.70 7.52
CA PRO A 318 2.51 30.25 7.68
C PRO A 318 3.46 29.22 8.29
N TYR A 319 4.60 29.00 7.65
CA TYR A 319 5.63 28.13 8.19
C TYR A 319 6.25 28.71 9.46
N THR A 320 6.25 27.89 10.53
CA THR A 320 6.77 28.24 11.86
C THR A 320 7.74 27.16 12.31
N SER A 321 8.95 27.56 12.73
CA SER A 321 9.94 26.62 13.27
C SER A 321 9.58 26.22 14.71
N PHE A 322 10.06 25.07 15.17
CA PHE A 322 9.80 24.63 16.55
C PHE A 322 10.22 25.65 17.62
N LYS A 323 11.33 26.37 17.40
CA LYS A 323 11.82 27.39 18.34
C LYS A 323 10.96 28.67 18.36
N ASP A 324 10.21 28.92 17.28
CA ASP A 324 9.38 30.11 17.13
C ASP A 324 7.93 29.90 17.61
N LEU A 325 7.59 28.70 18.08
CA LEU A 325 6.27 28.41 18.64
C LEU A 325 6.04 29.20 19.94
N LEU A 326 4.97 29.99 19.97
CA LEU A 326 4.64 30.89 21.10
C LEU A 326 3.80 30.21 22.19
N ASP A 327 2.95 29.25 21.79
CA ASP A 327 1.90 28.66 22.65
C ASP A 327 2.30 27.27 23.23
N GLY A 328 3.60 27.00 23.32
CA GLY A 328 4.17 25.75 23.82
C GLY A 328 4.75 24.86 22.71
N PRO A 329 5.10 23.60 23.03
CA PRO A 329 5.85 22.75 22.10
C PRO A 329 4.98 22.12 20.99
N CYS A 330 3.65 22.23 21.07
CA CYS A 330 2.72 21.63 20.12
C CYS A 330 2.20 22.64 19.10
N ASP A 331 2.30 22.28 17.83
CA ASP A 331 1.85 23.04 16.67
C ASP A 331 0.45 22.53 16.25
N GLU A 332 -0.56 23.41 16.28
CA GLU A 332 -1.95 23.04 15.95
C GLU A 332 -2.15 22.70 14.46
N ASP A 333 -1.33 23.30 13.58
CA ASP A 333 -1.41 23.05 12.13
C ASP A 333 -0.72 21.73 11.75
N HIS A 334 0.19 21.27 12.60
CA HIS A 334 0.95 20.03 12.43
C HIS A 334 0.87 19.14 13.69
N PRO A 335 -0.32 18.60 13.98
CA PRO A 335 -0.53 17.85 15.21
C PRO A 335 0.17 16.49 15.18
N ARG A 336 0.70 16.09 16.33
CA ARG A 336 1.37 14.78 16.52
C ARG A 336 0.35 13.69 16.81
N ILE A 337 -0.47 13.37 15.82
CA ILE A 337 -1.54 12.37 15.94
C ILE A 337 -1.23 11.19 15.04
N PHE A 338 -1.17 10.00 15.65
CA PHE A 338 -1.27 8.74 14.93
C PHE A 338 -2.74 8.37 14.74
N HIS A 339 -3.12 8.03 13.54
CA HIS A 339 -4.44 7.52 13.20
C HIS A 339 -4.35 6.04 12.84
N MET A 340 -5.31 5.26 13.33
CA MET A 340 -5.49 3.87 12.90
C MET A 340 -6.97 3.58 12.78
N PHE A 341 -7.36 2.91 11.70
CA PHE A 341 -8.73 2.47 11.48
C PHE A 341 -8.86 0.98 11.79
N TRP A 342 -9.91 0.60 12.53
CA TRP A 342 -10.17 -0.78 12.90
C TRP A 342 -11.66 -1.12 12.78
N THR A 343 -11.96 -2.25 12.14
CA THR A 343 -13.30 -2.83 12.07
C THR A 343 -13.30 -4.18 12.79
N GLY A 344 -14.32 -4.43 13.60
CA GLY A 344 -14.53 -5.70 14.28
C GLY A 344 -14.05 -5.71 15.74
N PRO A 345 -14.03 -6.89 16.38
CA PRO A 345 -13.68 -7.00 17.80
C PRO A 345 -12.25 -6.53 18.03
N PHE A 346 -12.00 -5.91 19.19
CA PHE A 346 -10.64 -5.58 19.60
C PHE A 346 -9.90 -6.87 19.99
N THR A 347 -8.79 -7.15 19.32
CA THR A 347 -7.97 -8.38 19.50
C THR A 347 -6.53 -8.05 19.89
N ASP A 348 -5.64 -9.02 19.78
CA ASP A 348 -4.19 -8.85 19.94
C ASP A 348 -3.57 -7.88 18.91
N LYS A 349 -4.24 -7.56 17.78
CA LYS A 349 -3.70 -6.68 16.73
C LYS A 349 -3.68 -5.20 17.15
N PRO A 350 -4.83 -4.55 17.45
CA PRO A 350 -4.79 -3.19 17.93
C PRO A 350 -4.12 -3.11 19.32
N TYR A 351 -4.21 -4.18 20.12
CA TYR A 351 -3.51 -4.30 21.39
C TYR A 351 -2.00 -4.12 21.23
N LEU A 352 -1.36 -4.85 20.31
CA LEU A 352 0.08 -4.75 20.16
C LEU A 352 0.52 -3.42 19.51
N ALA A 353 -0.28 -2.88 18.59
CA ALA A 353 -0.02 -1.55 18.04
C ALA A 353 0.02 -0.49 19.18
N LEU A 354 -0.95 -0.51 20.09
CA LEU A 354 -0.99 0.39 21.24
C LEU A 354 0.15 0.12 22.24
N LEU A 355 0.49 -1.15 22.51
CA LEU A 355 1.62 -1.48 23.39
C LEU A 355 2.96 -0.99 22.82
N SER A 356 3.21 -1.21 21.53
CA SER A 356 4.43 -0.72 20.88
C SER A 356 4.49 0.81 20.85
N PHE A 357 3.35 1.50 20.70
CA PHE A 357 3.24 2.96 20.86
C PHE A 357 3.65 3.40 22.27
N LEU A 358 3.11 2.75 23.31
CA LEU A 358 3.46 3.04 24.71
C LEU A 358 4.95 2.80 25.01
N TYR A 359 5.53 1.76 24.41
CA TYR A 359 6.93 1.37 24.60
C TYR A 359 7.93 2.28 23.87
N THR A 360 7.53 2.96 22.79
CA THR A 360 8.49 3.68 21.93
C THR A 360 8.34 5.19 21.97
N GLN A 361 7.13 5.74 22.01
CA GLN A 361 6.93 7.18 21.82
C GLN A 361 7.24 7.99 23.10
N ASN A 362 7.57 9.28 22.96
CA ASN A 362 7.77 10.18 24.10
C ASN A 362 6.44 10.64 24.70
N LEU A 363 5.87 9.78 25.55
CA LEU A 363 4.55 9.97 26.14
C LEU A 363 4.58 10.62 27.54
N GLY A 364 5.77 10.84 28.10
CA GLY A 364 5.93 11.30 29.49
C GLY A 364 5.34 10.32 30.53
N LEU A 365 5.26 9.03 30.20
CA LEU A 365 4.71 7.99 31.10
C LEU A 365 5.63 7.65 32.27
N HIS A 366 6.86 8.13 32.26
CA HIS A 366 7.80 8.03 33.37
C HIS A 366 7.67 9.17 34.38
N LEU A 367 6.94 10.23 34.02
CA LEU A 367 6.69 11.37 34.90
C LEU A 367 5.38 11.19 35.69
N PRO A 368 5.27 11.75 36.90
CA PRO A 368 4.00 11.83 37.60
C PRO A 368 2.88 12.44 36.73
N PRO A 369 1.63 11.95 36.81
CA PRO A 369 0.53 12.46 35.97
C PRO A 369 0.26 13.97 36.08
N ASP A 370 0.61 14.58 37.21
CA ASP A 370 0.45 16.00 37.52
C ASP A 370 1.62 16.89 37.07
N GLN A 371 2.71 16.29 36.58
CA GLN A 371 3.95 17.00 36.22
C GLN A 371 4.44 16.59 34.82
N PRO A 372 3.72 16.96 33.75
CA PRO A 372 4.18 16.71 32.39
C PRO A 372 5.41 17.56 32.05
N ASP A 373 6.25 17.07 31.14
CA ASP A 373 7.35 17.85 30.59
C ASP A 373 6.81 18.98 29.69
N PRO A 374 7.03 20.27 30.03
CA PRO A 374 6.53 21.39 29.25
C PRO A 374 7.28 21.58 27.92
N ALA A 375 8.43 20.93 27.71
CA ALA A 375 9.25 21.07 26.51
C ALA A 375 8.88 20.07 25.39
N VAL A 376 8.05 19.06 25.69
CA VAL A 376 7.73 17.97 24.78
C VAL A 376 6.29 18.09 24.29
N CYS A 377 6.10 18.09 22.97
CA CYS A 377 4.77 17.88 22.42
C CYS A 377 4.44 16.39 22.41
N ARG A 378 3.56 16.00 23.32
CA ARG A 378 3.16 14.61 23.53
C ARG A 378 2.32 14.09 22.35
N PRO A 379 2.76 13.03 21.65
CA PRO A 379 1.96 12.45 20.57
C PRO A 379 0.73 11.72 21.12
N GLN A 380 -0.31 11.67 20.30
CA GLN A 380 -1.56 10.97 20.60
C GLN A 380 -1.80 9.85 19.59
N PHE A 381 -2.47 8.79 20.04
CA PHE A 381 -2.92 7.69 19.21
C PHE A 381 -4.45 7.70 19.15
N TRP A 382 -5.01 7.95 17.98
CA TRP A 382 -6.45 7.96 17.72
C TRP A 382 -6.84 6.68 16.99
N LEU A 383 -7.46 5.76 17.72
CA LEU A 383 -8.02 4.53 17.15
C LEU A 383 -9.48 4.75 16.78
N TRP A 384 -9.75 4.74 15.47
CA TRP A 384 -11.06 4.89 14.88
C TRP A 384 -11.71 3.51 14.72
N ILE A 385 -12.78 3.28 15.47
CA ILE A 385 -13.47 1.99 15.53
C ILE A 385 -14.76 2.07 14.73
N ASN A 386 -14.87 1.21 13.73
CA ASN A 386 -16.13 0.92 13.08
C ASN A 386 -16.85 -0.23 13.82
N PRO A 387 -17.98 0.02 14.49
CA PRO A 387 -18.63 -0.97 15.36
C PRO A 387 -19.39 -2.07 14.60
N GLY A 388 -19.63 -1.87 13.30
CA GLY A 388 -20.37 -2.78 12.44
C GLY A 388 -19.65 -3.04 11.12
N PRO A 389 -20.27 -3.80 10.20
CA PRO A 389 -19.71 -4.04 8.88
C PRO A 389 -19.38 -2.72 8.16
N ALA A 390 -18.42 -2.74 7.23
CA ALA A 390 -17.93 -1.52 6.59
C ALA A 390 -19.02 -0.65 5.93
N ALA A 391 -20.10 -1.26 5.46
CA ALA A 391 -21.23 -0.56 4.84
C ALA A 391 -22.31 -0.09 5.83
N ALA A 392 -22.25 -0.47 7.10
CA ALA A 392 -23.29 -0.15 8.08
C ALA A 392 -23.18 1.29 8.58
N ILE A 393 -24.32 1.98 8.67
CA ILE A 393 -24.40 3.32 9.28
C ILE A 393 -24.56 3.15 10.80
N PRO A 394 -23.68 3.77 11.63
CA PRO A 394 -23.80 3.67 13.07
C PRO A 394 -25.13 4.27 13.60
N GLY A 395 -25.84 3.52 14.45
CA GLY A 395 -27.03 4.03 15.14
C GLY A 395 -26.73 5.05 16.24
N SER A 396 -27.77 5.69 16.80
CA SER A 396 -27.62 6.76 17.82
C SER A 396 -26.89 6.33 19.10
N ASN A 397 -26.98 5.07 19.49
CA ASN A 397 -26.30 4.50 20.66
C ASN A 397 -24.91 3.92 20.35
N ALA A 398 -24.42 4.05 19.12
CA ALA A 398 -23.17 3.40 18.67
C ALA A 398 -21.95 3.78 19.51
N LEU A 399 -21.81 5.06 19.86
CA LEU A 399 -20.69 5.53 20.69
C LEU A 399 -20.71 4.88 22.09
N ARG A 400 -21.88 4.82 22.73
CA ARG A 400 -22.04 4.20 24.04
C ARG A 400 -21.77 2.70 23.97
N SER A 401 -22.34 2.01 22.99
CA SER A 401 -22.13 0.58 22.75
C SER A 401 -20.66 0.25 22.49
N MET A 402 -19.97 1.08 21.69
CA MET A 402 -18.54 0.96 21.43
C MET A 402 -17.74 1.01 22.75
N PHE A 403 -17.97 2.02 23.60
CA PHE A 403 -17.27 2.12 24.88
C PHE A 403 -17.66 1.02 25.88
N GLU A 404 -18.90 0.53 25.87
CA GLU A 404 -19.31 -0.63 26.68
C GLU A 404 -18.56 -1.89 26.23
N SER A 405 -18.46 -2.12 24.91
CA SER A 405 -17.67 -3.21 24.32
C SER A 405 -16.20 -3.12 24.74
N LEU A 406 -15.56 -1.95 24.58
CA LEU A 406 -14.16 -1.73 24.99
C LEU A 406 -13.93 -2.00 26.48
N LYS A 407 -14.87 -1.62 27.36
CA LYS A 407 -14.77 -1.86 28.81
C LYS A 407 -14.86 -3.34 29.16
N THR A 408 -15.65 -4.11 28.43
CA THR A 408 -15.84 -5.55 28.67
C THR A 408 -14.78 -6.42 27.99
N ASN A 409 -14.10 -5.90 26.97
CA ASN A 409 -13.10 -6.64 26.21
C ASN A 409 -11.76 -6.68 26.97
N PRO A 410 -11.21 -7.87 27.27
CA PRO A 410 -9.92 -8.00 27.96
C PRO A 410 -8.75 -7.29 27.26
N TRP A 411 -8.70 -7.32 25.93
CA TRP A 411 -7.63 -6.70 25.14
C TRP A 411 -7.69 -5.18 25.13
N ALA A 412 -8.90 -4.59 25.13
CA ALA A 412 -9.07 -3.14 25.04
C ALA A 412 -9.10 -2.43 26.40
N SER A 413 -9.71 -3.06 27.40
CA SER A 413 -9.98 -2.44 28.70
C SER A 413 -8.75 -1.86 29.43
N PRO A 414 -7.52 -2.40 29.32
CA PRO A 414 -6.34 -1.79 29.95
C PRO A 414 -6.07 -0.37 29.47
N PHE A 415 -6.35 -0.07 28.20
CA PHE A 415 -6.10 1.24 27.60
C PHE A 415 -7.13 2.30 27.98
N LEU A 416 -8.21 1.92 28.68
CA LEU A 416 -9.17 2.85 29.28
C LEU A 416 -8.72 3.35 30.65
N HIS A 417 -7.57 2.89 31.15
CA HIS A 417 -7.02 3.35 32.41
C HIS A 417 -6.72 4.86 32.36
N PRO A 418 -7.00 5.65 33.43
CA PRO A 418 -6.77 7.10 33.44
C PRO A 418 -5.35 7.52 33.08
N ARG A 419 -4.37 6.64 33.32
CA ARG A 419 -2.96 6.86 32.95
C ARG A 419 -2.74 7.09 31.46
N PHE A 420 -3.59 6.51 30.61
CA PHE A 420 -3.46 6.56 29.16
C PHE A 420 -4.45 7.53 28.49
N LYS A 421 -5.32 8.19 29.27
CA LYS A 421 -6.43 9.00 28.76
C LYS A 421 -6.01 10.15 27.84
N ASP A 422 -4.79 10.67 28.01
CA ASP A 422 -4.29 11.82 27.25
C ASP A 422 -3.45 11.41 26.04
N VAL A 423 -3.13 10.12 25.91
CA VAL A 423 -2.27 9.57 24.85
C VAL A 423 -2.99 8.57 23.93
N ILE A 424 -4.05 7.90 24.40
CA ILE A 424 -4.86 6.98 23.59
C ILE A 424 -6.30 7.48 23.57
N GLN A 425 -6.82 7.71 22.37
CA GLN A 425 -8.19 8.16 22.11
C GLN A 425 -8.94 7.12 21.28
N PHE A 426 -10.03 6.58 21.82
CA PHE A 426 -10.97 5.76 21.06
C PHE A 426 -12.03 6.64 20.43
N LYS A 427 -12.15 6.57 19.10
CA LYS A 427 -13.10 7.38 18.33
C LYS A 427 -14.03 6.49 17.54
N LEU A 428 -15.30 6.88 17.47
CA LEU A 428 -16.28 6.20 16.62
C LEU A 428 -16.03 6.59 15.17
N TRP A 429 -15.95 5.61 14.28
CA TRP A 429 -15.98 5.85 12.84
C TRP A 429 -17.42 5.95 12.33
N ASN A 430 -17.70 6.98 11.54
CA ASN A 430 -18.97 7.17 10.84
C ASN A 430 -18.70 7.67 9.42
N THR A 431 -18.79 6.77 8.44
CA THR A 431 -18.46 7.07 7.04
C THR A 431 -19.17 8.30 6.50
N THR A 432 -20.48 8.45 6.75
CA THR A 432 -21.26 9.61 6.29
C THR A 432 -20.76 10.90 6.92
N GLU A 433 -20.56 10.93 8.24
CA GLU A 433 -20.02 12.11 8.95
C GLU A 433 -18.63 12.48 8.43
N GLN A 434 -17.79 11.48 8.17
CA GLN A 434 -16.44 11.68 7.69
C GLN A 434 -16.41 12.27 6.28
N LEU A 435 -17.25 11.77 5.36
CA LEU A 435 -17.35 12.27 3.98
C LEU A 435 -18.01 13.65 3.91
N ASP A 436 -19.05 13.89 4.71
CA ASP A 436 -19.69 15.22 4.82
C ASP A 436 -18.75 16.26 5.45
N GLY A 437 -17.79 15.80 6.26
CA GLY A 437 -16.75 16.61 6.85
C GLY A 437 -15.66 17.08 5.89
N ILE A 438 -15.69 16.68 4.62
CA ILE A 438 -14.68 17.03 3.60
C ILE A 438 -15.29 18.03 2.61
N PRO A 439 -14.83 19.30 2.60
CA PRO A 439 -15.36 20.34 1.71
C PRO A 439 -15.32 19.96 0.22
N GLU A 440 -14.31 19.19 -0.21
CA GLU A 440 -14.12 18.76 -1.59
C GLU A 440 -15.11 17.68 -2.05
N LEU A 441 -15.74 16.97 -1.11
CA LEU A 441 -16.60 15.82 -1.37
C LEU A 441 -18.07 16.05 -0.98
N LYS A 442 -18.33 16.80 0.11
CA LYS A 442 -19.62 16.86 0.82
C LYS A 442 -20.86 17.05 -0.06
N ASP A 443 -20.73 17.80 -1.16
CA ASP A 443 -21.85 18.18 -2.03
C ASP A 443 -22.05 17.22 -3.22
N GLU A 444 -21.05 16.38 -3.55
CA GLU A 444 -21.04 15.54 -4.78
C GLU A 444 -20.93 14.03 -4.47
N TRP A 445 -20.42 13.62 -3.31
CA TRP A 445 -20.05 12.21 -3.08
C TRP A 445 -21.25 11.23 -3.10
N ARG A 446 -22.45 11.71 -2.74
CA ARG A 446 -23.68 10.90 -2.72
C ARG A 446 -24.11 10.43 -4.11
N ASP A 447 -23.75 11.17 -5.17
CA ASP A 447 -24.02 10.76 -6.55
C ASP A 447 -23.19 9.51 -6.94
N LEU A 448 -22.13 9.23 -6.18
CA LEU A 448 -21.23 8.09 -6.35
C LEU A 448 -21.33 7.09 -5.21
N GLU A 449 -22.43 7.08 -4.44
CA GLU A 449 -22.65 6.14 -3.33
C GLU A 449 -22.50 4.68 -3.78
N GLY A 450 -23.01 4.33 -4.97
CA GLY A 450 -22.84 2.99 -5.57
C GLY A 450 -21.42 2.67 -6.04
N GLY A 451 -20.50 3.63 -5.97
CA GLY A 451 -19.07 3.49 -6.24
C GLY A 451 -18.19 3.65 -4.99
N LEU A 452 -18.77 3.77 -3.80
CA LEU A 452 -18.03 4.05 -2.56
C LEU A 452 -16.99 2.96 -2.24
N PHE A 453 -17.33 1.69 -2.51
CA PHE A 453 -16.43 0.56 -2.32
C PHE A 453 -15.71 0.20 -3.63
N ASN A 454 -14.90 1.13 -4.12
CA ASN A 454 -14.06 0.94 -5.29
C ASN A 454 -12.61 0.67 -4.89
N SER A 455 -12.01 -0.37 -5.47
CA SER A 455 -10.59 -0.67 -5.29
C SER A 455 -9.96 -1.06 -6.62
N GLY A 456 -9.07 -0.19 -7.11
CA GLY A 456 -8.35 -0.43 -8.36
C GLY A 456 -9.27 -0.56 -9.58
N GLY A 457 -10.43 0.11 -9.57
CA GLY A 457 -11.46 0.04 -10.59
C GLY A 457 -12.43 -1.13 -10.45
N HIS A 458 -12.34 -1.92 -9.37
CA HIS A 458 -13.33 -2.95 -9.04
C HIS A 458 -14.32 -2.42 -8.00
N ILE A 459 -15.54 -2.12 -8.45
CA ILE A 459 -16.62 -1.61 -7.59
C ILE A 459 -17.41 -2.79 -6.99
N ILE A 460 -17.49 -2.84 -5.66
CA ILE A 460 -18.36 -3.78 -4.93
C ILE A 460 -19.70 -3.08 -4.67
N GLN A 461 -20.78 -3.63 -5.21
CA GLN A 461 -22.14 -3.10 -5.01
C GLN A 461 -22.70 -3.57 -3.67
N VAL A 462 -23.16 -2.64 -2.84
CA VAL A 462 -23.86 -2.94 -1.59
C VAL A 462 -25.37 -2.85 -1.85
N PRO A 463 -26.16 -3.92 -1.63
CA PRO A 463 -27.62 -3.90 -1.74
C PRO A 463 -28.22 -2.83 -0.83
N LYS A 464 -29.22 -2.08 -1.32
CA LYS A 464 -29.96 -1.12 -0.48
C LYS A 464 -31.02 -1.87 0.32
N ASP A 465 -31.22 -1.49 1.58
CA ASP A 465 -32.15 -2.10 2.56
C ASP A 465 -33.61 -2.33 2.07
N GLN A 466 -34.00 -1.78 0.91
CA GLN A 466 -35.32 -2.04 0.29
C GLN A 466 -35.47 -3.44 -0.32
N ASP A 467 -34.38 -4.18 -0.54
CA ASP A 467 -34.44 -5.53 -1.11
C ASP A 467 -34.53 -6.65 -0.05
N GLU A 468 -34.29 -6.36 1.24
CA GLU A 468 -34.38 -7.35 2.34
C GLU A 468 -35.82 -7.72 2.74
N GLU A 469 -36.81 -6.88 2.42
CA GLU A 469 -38.22 -7.20 2.74
C GLU A 469 -38.82 -8.28 1.81
N LYS A 470 -38.21 -8.55 0.64
CA LYS A 470 -38.69 -9.60 -0.27
C LYS A 470 -38.16 -10.99 0.05
N SER A 471 -37.03 -11.10 0.74
CA SER A 471 -36.37 -12.39 1.03
C SER A 471 -36.85 -13.04 2.34
N LYS A 472 -37.66 -12.37 3.17
CA LYS A 472 -38.21 -12.92 4.43
C LYS A 472 -39.51 -13.73 4.28
N SER A 473 -40.08 -13.86 3.08
CA SER A 473 -41.41 -14.50 2.92
C SER A 473 -41.41 -15.96 2.46
N GLU A 474 -40.24 -16.60 2.23
CA GLU A 474 -40.17 -17.99 1.79
C GLU A 474 -39.22 -18.83 2.66
N THR A 475 -39.50 -19.00 3.95
CA THR A 475 -38.94 -20.15 4.68
C THR A 475 -39.85 -20.57 5.83
N VAL A 476 -40.82 -21.43 5.55
CA VAL A 476 -41.45 -22.28 6.56
C VAL A 476 -41.56 -23.70 6.00
N ILE A 477 -41.28 -24.68 6.87
CA ILE A 477 -41.43 -26.15 6.76
C ILE A 477 -40.31 -26.84 5.91
N THR A 478 -39.53 -27.85 6.33
CA THR A 478 -39.67 -28.90 7.35
C THR A 478 -38.29 -29.51 7.70
N SER A 479 -38.11 -29.91 8.96
CA SER A 479 -37.06 -30.79 9.51
C SER A 479 -37.11 -32.23 8.99
N THR A 480 -35.99 -32.99 9.04
CA THR A 480 -35.82 -34.37 9.63
C THR A 480 -34.48 -35.06 9.21
N THR A 481 -33.52 -35.12 10.14
CA THR A 481 -32.76 -36.29 10.67
C THR A 481 -31.72 -37.13 9.86
N GLN A 482 -30.57 -37.35 10.53
CA GLN A 482 -29.62 -38.52 10.59
C GLN A 482 -28.30 -38.58 9.77
N SER A 483 -27.20 -38.70 10.52
CA SER A 483 -25.78 -39.09 10.20
C SER A 483 -25.66 -40.65 10.03
N PRO A 484 -24.48 -41.34 9.83
CA PRO A 484 -23.06 -40.94 10.01
C PRO A 484 -21.95 -41.56 9.07
N GLU A 485 -20.69 -41.14 9.30
CA GLU A 485 -19.36 -41.83 9.20
C GLU A 485 -18.63 -42.21 7.87
N GLY A 486 -17.31 -41.89 7.79
CA GLY A 486 -16.28 -42.74 7.12
C GLY A 486 -15.13 -42.14 6.26
N ASP A 487 -14.03 -41.70 6.90
CA ASP A 487 -12.56 -41.80 6.60
C ASP A 487 -11.89 -41.67 5.18
N LYS A 488 -10.80 -40.83 5.13
CA LYS A 488 -9.51 -40.83 4.35
C LYS A 488 -9.52 -40.94 2.79
N THR A 489 -8.70 -40.26 1.94
CA THR A 489 -7.28 -39.80 1.96
C THR A 489 -6.95 -38.96 0.67
N PHE A 490 -6.06 -37.98 0.82
CA PHE A 490 -5.11 -37.25 -0.07
C PHE A 490 -5.09 -37.30 -1.64
N ALA A 491 -4.90 -36.08 -2.20
CA ALA A 491 -3.97 -35.63 -3.27
C ALA A 491 -4.53 -35.19 -4.66
N GLU A 492 -4.42 -33.86 -4.86
CA GLU A 492 -4.06 -33.06 -6.05
C GLU A 492 -4.59 -33.35 -7.47
N GLY A 493 -5.13 -32.31 -8.11
CA GLY A 493 -5.20 -32.18 -9.57
C GLY A 493 -6.36 -31.33 -10.08
N ALA A 494 -6.09 -30.08 -10.45
CA ALA A 494 -7.04 -29.12 -11.00
C ALA A 494 -7.86 -29.61 -12.21
N SER A 495 -9.17 -29.31 -12.25
CA SER A 495 -9.81 -28.61 -13.38
C SER A 495 -11.34 -28.46 -13.15
N ALA A 496 -11.78 -27.23 -13.34
CA ALA A 496 -13.15 -26.72 -13.43
C ALA A 496 -14.22 -27.68 -13.99
N THR A 497 -15.35 -27.76 -13.27
CA THR A 497 -16.71 -27.64 -13.83
C THR A 497 -17.66 -27.12 -12.76
N ASN A 498 -18.25 -25.95 -13.00
CA ASN A 498 -19.48 -25.36 -12.45
C ASN A 498 -20.07 -26.01 -11.18
N ASP A 499 -19.82 -25.40 -10.03
CA ASP A 499 -20.67 -25.50 -8.85
C ASP A 499 -20.70 -24.12 -8.17
N ALA A 500 -21.89 -23.71 -7.71
CA ALA A 500 -22.19 -22.40 -7.15
C ALA A 500 -21.20 -21.99 -6.04
N GLU A 501 -20.74 -20.74 -6.04
CA GLU A 501 -19.87 -20.21 -4.99
C GLU A 501 -20.58 -20.22 -3.63
N PRO A 502 -20.01 -20.85 -2.59
CA PRO A 502 -20.39 -20.62 -1.21
C PRO A 502 -19.50 -19.48 -0.67
N GLY A 503 -19.91 -18.22 -0.84
CA GLY A 503 -19.07 -17.09 -0.39
C GLY A 503 -19.69 -15.69 -0.41
N ASP A 504 -20.73 -15.44 -1.21
CA ASP A 504 -21.25 -14.08 -1.41
C ASP A 504 -22.10 -13.56 -0.23
N ASP A 505 -22.85 -14.43 0.46
CA ASP A 505 -23.83 -14.00 1.48
C ASP A 505 -23.22 -13.44 2.78
N ASP A 506 -21.93 -13.68 3.07
CA ASP A 506 -21.28 -13.22 4.30
C ASP A 506 -20.30 -12.05 4.08
N MET A 507 -20.00 -11.67 2.84
CA MET A 507 -19.01 -10.59 2.59
C MET A 507 -19.47 -9.24 3.13
N LEU A 508 -20.77 -8.93 3.02
CA LEU A 508 -21.36 -7.65 3.43
C LEU A 508 -21.51 -7.50 4.96
N ASN A 509 -21.62 -8.63 5.67
CA ASN A 509 -21.87 -8.66 7.11
C ASN A 509 -20.63 -9.02 7.95
N ARG A 510 -19.50 -9.28 7.30
CA ARG A 510 -18.27 -9.72 7.96
C ARG A 510 -17.60 -8.61 8.77
N LEU A 511 -16.99 -9.03 9.88
CA LEU A 511 -16.16 -8.20 10.74
C LEU A 511 -14.78 -8.85 10.88
N GLY A 512 -13.81 -8.36 10.11
CA GLY A 512 -12.43 -8.81 10.16
C GLY A 512 -12.18 -10.14 9.43
N SER A 513 -10.90 -10.51 9.30
CA SER A 513 -10.46 -11.69 8.56
C SER A 513 -10.12 -12.84 9.50
N LYS A 514 -10.71 -14.02 9.30
CA LYS A 514 -10.41 -15.25 10.07
C LYS A 514 -9.36 -16.14 9.39
N SER A 515 -9.13 -15.94 8.11
CA SER A 515 -8.20 -16.67 7.24
C SER A 515 -7.97 -15.87 5.96
N SER A 516 -7.00 -16.29 5.14
CA SER A 516 -6.81 -15.73 3.79
C SER A 516 -8.03 -15.93 2.87
N SER A 517 -8.76 -17.03 3.01
CA SER A 517 -9.97 -17.33 2.23
C SER A 517 -11.21 -16.54 2.67
N SER A 518 -11.21 -16.04 3.91
CA SER A 518 -12.30 -15.22 4.48
C SER A 518 -11.92 -13.75 4.64
N TYR A 519 -11.03 -13.26 3.76
CA TYR A 519 -10.50 -11.90 3.80
C TYR A 519 -11.60 -10.83 3.68
N ASP A 520 -11.64 -9.91 4.63
CA ASP A 520 -12.63 -8.82 4.70
C ASP A 520 -12.24 -7.66 3.76
N ARG A 521 -12.64 -7.80 2.49
CA ARG A 521 -12.31 -6.82 1.44
C ARG A 521 -12.97 -5.46 1.68
N LEU A 522 -14.20 -5.41 2.17
CA LEU A 522 -14.92 -4.15 2.35
C LEU A 522 -14.28 -3.27 3.42
N SER A 523 -13.85 -3.87 4.54
CA SER A 523 -13.09 -3.14 5.56
C SER A 523 -11.76 -2.62 5.05
N VAL A 524 -11.09 -3.35 4.16
CA VAL A 524 -9.84 -2.91 3.53
C VAL A 524 -10.08 -1.70 2.62
N ILE A 525 -11.12 -1.74 1.78
CA ILE A 525 -11.47 -0.60 0.91
C ILE A 525 -11.84 0.62 1.75
N LEU A 526 -12.58 0.41 2.84
CA LEU A 526 -12.90 1.50 3.78
C LEU A 526 -11.64 2.05 4.46
N SER A 527 -10.67 1.20 4.82
CA SER A 527 -9.36 1.61 5.35
C SER A 527 -8.54 2.42 4.34
N ASP A 528 -8.55 2.01 3.06
CA ASP A 528 -7.91 2.74 1.95
C ASP A 528 -8.46 4.15 1.82
N MET A 529 -9.76 4.36 2.03
CA MET A 529 -10.35 5.70 2.04
C MET A 529 -10.09 6.42 3.37
N ALA A 530 -10.24 5.75 4.51
CA ALA A 530 -10.15 6.33 5.84
C ALA A 530 -8.80 7.00 6.08
N ARG A 531 -7.68 6.41 5.63
CA ARG A 531 -6.34 7.00 5.77
C ARG A 531 -6.22 8.41 5.18
N PHE A 532 -6.80 8.64 4.00
CA PHE A 532 -6.77 9.97 3.37
C PHE A 532 -7.72 10.94 4.05
N ILE A 533 -8.92 10.48 4.42
CA ILE A 533 -9.92 11.28 5.12
C ILE A 533 -9.33 11.80 6.43
N LEU A 534 -8.77 10.90 7.24
CA LEU A 534 -8.29 11.22 8.58
C LEU A 534 -7.15 12.23 8.52
N CYS A 535 -6.11 11.97 7.71
CA CYS A 535 -4.98 12.88 7.62
C CYS A 535 -5.36 14.23 6.98
N HIS A 536 -6.29 14.28 6.01
CA HIS A 536 -6.75 15.55 5.44
C HIS A 536 -7.59 16.37 6.43
N ARG A 537 -8.45 15.73 7.23
CA ARG A 537 -9.32 16.43 8.19
C ARG A 537 -8.59 16.84 9.47
N PHE A 538 -7.69 16.00 9.95
CA PHE A 538 -7.08 16.13 11.28
C PHE A 538 -5.56 16.33 11.25
N GLY A 539 -4.90 16.23 10.10
CA GLY A 539 -3.44 16.19 10.01
C GLY A 539 -2.88 14.86 10.52
N GLY A 540 -1.59 14.82 10.79
CA GLY A 540 -0.95 13.66 11.40
C GLY A 540 -0.70 12.49 10.44
N ILE A 541 -0.43 11.33 11.03
CA ILE A 541 0.07 10.15 10.33
C ILE A 541 -0.88 8.98 10.53
N TYR A 542 -1.31 8.37 9.43
CA TYR A 542 -2.07 7.13 9.44
C TYR A 542 -1.14 5.91 9.42
N LEU A 543 -1.55 4.87 10.16
CA LEU A 543 -0.92 3.55 10.25
C LEU A 543 -1.98 2.46 10.08
N ASP A 544 -1.74 1.49 9.19
CA ASP A 544 -2.57 0.28 9.17
C ASP A 544 -2.40 -0.54 10.45
N ALA A 545 -3.46 -1.28 10.82
CA ALA A 545 -3.53 -2.04 12.06
C ALA A 545 -2.49 -3.18 12.17
N ASP A 546 -1.79 -3.49 11.09
CA ASP A 546 -0.71 -4.47 11.01
C ASP A 546 0.67 -3.79 11.06
N THR A 547 0.75 -2.66 11.78
CA THR A 547 1.99 -1.93 12.00
C THR A 547 2.32 -1.87 13.49
N ILE A 548 3.57 -2.17 13.85
CA ILE A 548 4.12 -1.95 15.20
C ILE A 548 5.20 -0.88 15.19
N PHE A 549 5.27 -0.07 16.25
CA PHE A 549 6.31 0.95 16.39
C PHE A 549 7.62 0.34 16.88
N LEU A 550 8.75 0.80 16.32
CA LEU A 550 10.09 0.30 16.68
C LEU A 550 10.98 1.36 17.33
N ARG A 551 10.66 2.65 17.20
CA ARG A 551 11.34 3.77 17.87
C ARG A 551 10.45 5.01 17.91
N ASP A 552 10.91 6.07 18.56
CA ASP A 552 10.25 7.38 18.63
C ASP A 552 10.25 8.09 17.25
N TRP A 553 9.15 8.78 16.93
CA TRP A 553 8.92 9.45 15.66
C TRP A 553 9.14 10.97 15.71
N GLU A 554 9.65 11.52 16.81
CA GLU A 554 10.00 12.95 16.97
C GLU A 554 10.56 13.59 15.69
N GLU A 555 11.56 12.96 15.08
CA GLU A 555 12.25 13.46 13.88
C GLU A 555 11.35 13.48 12.63
N LEU A 556 10.40 12.55 12.51
CA LEU A 556 9.43 12.52 11.40
C LEU A 556 8.32 13.54 11.59
N TRP A 557 7.90 13.83 12.83
CA TRP A 557 6.94 14.91 13.11
C TRP A 557 7.48 16.27 12.69
N GLY A 558 8.81 16.44 12.77
CA GLY A 558 9.49 17.64 12.30
C GLY A 558 9.42 17.84 10.77
N TRP A 559 9.25 16.78 9.98
CA TRP A 559 9.12 16.89 8.53
C TRP A 559 7.71 17.36 8.15
N LYS A 560 7.60 18.64 7.76
CA LYS A 560 6.31 19.27 7.42
C LYS A 560 5.76 18.89 6.03
N GLY A 561 6.47 18.09 5.23
CA GLY A 561 5.99 17.63 3.93
C GLY A 561 5.14 16.37 4.01
N ALA A 562 4.27 16.15 3.01
CA ALA A 562 3.52 14.90 2.91
C ALA A 562 4.42 13.73 2.47
N PHE A 563 4.13 12.54 2.95
CA PHE A 563 4.83 11.33 2.54
C PHE A 563 3.96 10.08 2.65
N ALA A 564 4.30 9.06 1.88
CA ALA A 564 3.75 7.72 2.04
C ALA A 564 4.82 6.68 1.74
N TYR A 565 4.80 5.55 2.43
CA TYR A 565 5.78 4.50 2.14
C TYR A 565 5.49 3.78 0.83
N ARG A 566 6.56 3.31 0.18
CA ARG A 566 6.54 2.66 -1.14
C ARG A 566 5.97 1.24 -1.11
N TRP A 567 5.61 0.73 -2.29
CA TRP A 567 5.15 -0.64 -2.49
C TRP A 567 6.31 -1.54 -2.90
N SER A 568 7.12 -1.99 -1.93
CA SER A 568 8.29 -2.83 -2.21
C SER A 568 9.15 -2.20 -3.33
N ARG A 569 9.72 -3.01 -4.22
CA ARG A 569 10.51 -2.58 -5.38
C ARG A 569 9.77 -1.71 -6.41
N LEU A 570 8.45 -1.52 -6.30
CA LEU A 570 7.68 -0.75 -7.28
C LEU A 570 7.77 0.76 -6.99
N GLU A 571 7.79 1.56 -8.05
CA GLU A 571 7.62 3.02 -7.99
C GLU A 571 6.15 3.40 -7.75
N LYS A 572 5.56 2.86 -6.67
CA LYS A 572 4.16 3.05 -6.28
C LYS A 572 4.06 3.17 -4.76
N TYR A 573 2.97 3.73 -4.27
CA TYR A 573 2.70 3.86 -2.83
C TYR A 573 1.95 2.63 -2.31
N ASN A 574 2.20 2.24 -1.06
CA ASN A 574 1.33 1.35 -0.30
C ASN A 574 0.41 2.10 0.67
N THR A 575 0.86 3.22 1.25
CA THR A 575 0.04 4.11 2.12
C THR A 575 -0.46 3.51 3.45
N ALA A 576 -0.12 2.26 3.79
CA ALA A 576 -0.22 1.75 5.18
C ALA A 576 0.49 2.66 6.19
N VAL A 577 1.50 3.41 5.76
CA VAL A 577 1.98 4.62 6.45
C VAL A 577 1.78 5.82 5.53
N LEU A 578 1.00 6.81 5.99
CA LEU A 578 0.64 8.01 5.22
C LEU A 578 0.63 9.26 6.13
N HIS A 579 1.43 10.26 5.77
CA HIS A 579 1.38 11.60 6.35
C HIS A 579 0.77 12.58 5.34
N LEU A 580 -0.27 13.31 5.76
CA LEU A 580 -0.78 14.47 5.03
C LEU A 580 -0.98 15.63 6.00
N ASN A 581 -0.74 16.85 5.50
CA ASN A 581 -1.08 18.05 6.25
C ASN A 581 -2.58 18.32 6.17
N LYS A 582 -3.14 18.78 7.30
CA LYS A 582 -4.54 19.13 7.45
C LYS A 582 -4.96 20.17 6.42
N GLY A 583 -6.01 19.90 5.65
CA GLY A 583 -6.53 20.82 4.65
C GLY A 583 -5.51 21.24 3.59
N SER A 584 -4.54 20.38 3.26
CA SER A 584 -3.51 20.72 2.27
C SER A 584 -4.03 20.78 0.83
N ALA A 585 -3.36 21.54 -0.04
CA ALA A 585 -3.68 21.59 -1.46
C ALA A 585 -3.49 20.22 -2.14
N LEU A 586 -2.50 19.44 -1.71
CA LEU A 586 -2.30 18.06 -2.11
C LEU A 586 -3.48 17.18 -1.67
N GLY A 587 -3.96 17.33 -0.43
CA GLY A 587 -5.17 16.65 0.04
C GLY A 587 -6.38 16.99 -0.83
N SER A 588 -6.63 18.28 -1.08
CA SER A 588 -7.71 18.74 -1.96
C SER A 588 -7.59 18.16 -3.38
N PHE A 589 -6.37 18.11 -3.94
CA PHE A 589 -6.10 17.47 -5.22
C PHE A 589 -6.48 15.98 -5.21
N LEU A 590 -6.06 15.23 -4.18
CA LEU A 590 -6.34 13.80 -4.07
C LEU A 590 -7.84 13.53 -4.01
N PHE A 591 -8.59 14.30 -3.21
CA PHE A 591 -10.04 14.14 -3.07
C PHE A 591 -10.80 14.47 -4.35
N ARG A 592 -10.50 15.60 -5.01
CA ARG A 592 -11.15 15.96 -6.27
C ARG A 592 -10.79 14.99 -7.39
N THR A 593 -9.55 14.52 -7.44
CA THR A 593 -9.13 13.51 -8.42
C THR A 593 -9.84 12.18 -8.17
N ALA A 594 -9.89 11.70 -6.92
CA ALA A 594 -10.58 10.46 -6.55
C ALA A 594 -12.08 10.56 -6.87
N LEU A 595 -12.74 11.67 -6.53
CA LEU A 595 -14.16 11.90 -6.88
C LEU A 595 -14.41 11.76 -8.38
N ARG A 596 -13.56 12.36 -9.23
CA ARG A 596 -13.65 12.23 -10.70
C ARG A 596 -13.20 10.87 -11.22
N ASN A 597 -12.67 10.02 -10.36
CA ASN A 597 -12.21 8.67 -10.62
C ASN A 597 -12.94 7.64 -9.75
N GLU A 598 -14.23 7.85 -9.51
CA GLU A 598 -15.13 6.87 -8.87
C GLU A 598 -14.72 6.51 -7.43
N LEU A 599 -14.22 7.50 -6.67
CA LEU A 599 -13.80 7.38 -5.27
C LEU A 599 -12.74 6.27 -5.02
N ASP A 600 -11.91 5.98 -6.01
CA ASP A 600 -10.86 4.95 -5.89
C ASP A 600 -9.63 5.48 -5.13
N PHE A 601 -9.57 5.22 -3.83
CA PHE A 601 -8.44 5.55 -2.96
C PHE A 601 -7.38 4.44 -2.89
N HIS A 602 -7.49 3.39 -3.71
CA HIS A 602 -6.53 2.29 -3.68
C HIS A 602 -5.09 2.81 -3.94
N PRO A 603 -4.07 2.34 -3.19
CA PRO A 603 -2.72 2.92 -3.23
C PRO A 603 -2.08 2.93 -4.64
N MET A 604 -2.32 1.88 -5.43
CA MET A 604 -1.86 1.80 -6.82
C MET A 604 -2.53 2.84 -7.72
N THR A 605 -3.77 3.20 -7.43
CA THR A 605 -4.51 4.23 -8.16
C THR A 605 -4.04 5.62 -7.76
N VAL A 606 -3.83 5.89 -6.48
CA VAL A 606 -3.24 7.15 -5.98
C VAL A 606 -1.84 7.40 -6.57
N SER A 607 -1.06 6.33 -6.76
CA SER A 607 0.23 6.40 -7.47
C SER A 607 0.10 6.92 -8.90
N ARG A 608 -1.00 6.58 -9.60
CA ARG A 608 -1.29 7.10 -10.94
C ARG A 608 -1.74 8.56 -10.89
N TYR A 609 -2.57 8.93 -9.92
CA TYR A 609 -3.05 10.31 -9.76
C TYR A 609 -1.88 11.29 -9.64
N THR A 610 -0.97 11.00 -8.71
CA THR A 610 0.22 11.83 -8.45
C THR A 610 1.18 11.82 -9.63
N LYS A 611 1.39 10.68 -10.29
CA LYS A 611 2.25 10.58 -11.48
C LYS A 611 1.72 11.37 -12.68
N ASP A 612 0.44 11.19 -13.03
CA ASP A 612 -0.20 11.90 -14.15
C ASP A 612 -0.26 13.42 -13.92
N ALA A 613 -0.28 13.85 -12.65
CA ALA A 613 -0.29 15.25 -12.23
C ALA A 613 1.10 15.84 -11.92
N HIS A 614 2.17 15.04 -12.00
CA HIS A 614 3.53 15.43 -11.60
C HIS A 614 3.63 15.98 -10.16
N LEU A 615 2.97 15.30 -9.22
CA LEU A 615 2.94 15.62 -7.78
C LEU A 615 3.63 14.55 -6.91
N GLU A 616 4.34 13.58 -7.49
CA GLU A 616 5.06 12.52 -6.74
C GLU A 616 6.08 13.09 -5.73
N GLU A 617 6.67 14.24 -6.02
CA GLU A 617 7.62 14.92 -5.11
C GLU A 617 6.92 15.67 -3.97
N LEU A 618 5.62 15.98 -4.08
CA LEU A 618 4.84 16.55 -2.97
C LEU A 618 4.34 15.47 -2.02
N LEU A 619 3.92 14.31 -2.55
CA LEU A 619 3.67 13.11 -1.75
C LEU A 619 4.93 12.23 -1.77
N LEU A 620 5.94 12.60 -0.99
CA LEU A 620 7.24 11.94 -1.06
C LEU A 620 7.10 10.43 -0.78
N ARG A 621 7.59 9.63 -1.72
CA ARG A 621 7.59 8.17 -1.60
C ARG A 621 8.78 7.69 -0.79
N LEU A 622 8.55 7.28 0.46
CA LEU A 622 9.61 6.84 1.37
C LEU A 622 9.95 5.34 1.23
N PRO A 623 11.20 4.94 1.53
CA PRO A 623 11.66 3.60 1.27
C PRO A 623 11.19 2.61 2.33
N ASP A 624 11.06 1.33 1.94
CA ASP A 624 10.57 0.25 2.79
C ASP A 624 11.39 0.14 4.10
N ALA A 625 12.69 0.44 4.08
CA ALA A 625 13.53 0.38 5.28
C ALA A 625 13.03 1.22 6.47
N LEU A 626 12.24 2.27 6.26
CA LEU A 626 11.72 3.07 7.38
C LEU A 626 10.57 2.37 8.11
N PHE A 627 9.79 1.53 7.41
CA PHE A 627 8.49 1.07 7.92
C PHE A 627 8.23 -0.44 7.73
N ASP A 628 8.98 -1.10 6.85
CA ASP A 628 8.87 -2.50 6.46
C ASP A 628 10.20 -3.01 5.85
N ALA A 629 11.20 -3.19 6.69
CA ALA A 629 12.50 -3.65 6.24
C ALA A 629 12.48 -5.09 5.67
N ALA A 630 11.44 -5.89 5.89
CA ALA A 630 11.40 -7.27 5.44
C ALA A 630 10.96 -7.43 3.97
N TRP A 631 10.14 -6.50 3.45
CA TRP A 631 9.37 -6.71 2.22
C TRP A 631 10.20 -7.16 1.01
N LEU A 632 11.32 -6.49 0.72
CA LEU A 632 12.13 -6.84 -0.45
C LEU A 632 12.60 -8.30 -0.40
N ASN A 633 12.97 -8.81 0.79
CA ASN A 633 13.40 -10.20 0.94
C ASN A 633 12.26 -11.18 0.70
N THR A 634 11.04 -10.86 1.13
CA THR A 634 9.88 -11.76 0.95
C THR A 634 9.51 -11.92 -0.52
N GLU A 635 9.88 -10.95 -1.36
CA GLU A 635 9.75 -10.99 -2.82
C GLU A 635 11.02 -11.47 -3.56
N PHE A 636 11.95 -12.13 -2.88
CA PHE A 636 13.19 -12.66 -3.46
C PHE A 636 14.24 -11.61 -3.88
N TYR A 637 14.15 -10.36 -3.41
CA TYR A 637 15.16 -9.33 -3.63
C TYR A 637 16.10 -9.19 -2.43
N GLN A 638 17.35 -8.76 -2.67
CA GLN A 638 18.36 -8.46 -1.64
C GLN A 638 18.67 -9.60 -0.63
N ARG A 639 18.26 -10.84 -0.94
CA ARG A 639 18.51 -12.03 -0.10
C ARG A 639 19.98 -12.40 0.02
N ASP A 640 20.82 -11.88 -0.86
CA ASP A 640 22.29 -11.99 -0.79
C ASP A 640 22.87 -11.16 0.37
N ARG A 641 22.16 -10.12 0.80
CA ARG A 641 22.57 -9.25 1.90
C ARG A 641 21.34 -8.72 2.66
N PRO A 642 20.60 -9.60 3.35
CA PRO A 642 19.34 -9.22 3.98
C PRO A 642 19.54 -8.31 5.19
N PRO A 643 18.56 -7.46 5.53
CA PRO A 643 18.45 -6.84 6.85
C PRO A 643 18.31 -7.88 7.97
N GLN A 644 18.46 -7.42 9.21
CA GLN A 644 18.33 -8.23 10.42
C GLN A 644 17.03 -7.87 11.15
N PRO A 645 16.14 -8.84 11.46
CA PRO A 645 16.21 -10.26 11.12
C PRO A 645 16.03 -10.58 9.63
N TYR A 646 16.59 -11.71 9.21
CA TYR A 646 16.35 -12.24 7.88
C TYR A 646 15.04 -13.01 7.82
N PHE A 647 14.05 -12.43 7.14
CA PHE A 647 12.78 -13.08 6.80
C PHE A 647 12.75 -13.48 5.33
N GLN A 648 12.47 -14.75 5.06
CA GLN A 648 12.22 -15.29 3.73
C GLN A 648 10.76 -15.08 3.30
N GLU A 649 9.86 -15.05 4.27
CA GLU A 649 8.45 -14.72 4.11
C GLU A 649 7.95 -13.97 5.35
N PHE A 650 6.85 -13.22 5.21
CA PHE A 650 6.28 -12.45 6.33
C PHE A 650 5.86 -13.33 7.52
N GLY A 651 5.51 -14.59 7.27
CA GLY A 651 5.17 -15.56 8.31
C GLY A 651 6.31 -15.85 9.28
N ASP A 652 7.58 -15.65 8.90
CA ASP A 652 8.76 -15.86 9.76
C ASP A 652 8.74 -14.99 11.03
N PHE A 653 8.00 -13.87 10.99
CA PHE A 653 7.76 -13.04 12.15
C PHE A 653 6.95 -13.75 13.24
N PHE A 654 5.91 -14.49 12.86
CA PHE A 654 5.03 -15.25 13.76
C PHE A 654 5.52 -16.67 14.01
N SER A 655 6.40 -17.19 13.14
CA SER A 655 6.91 -18.56 13.18
C SER A 655 8.34 -18.56 12.68
N THR A 656 9.26 -18.20 13.57
CA THR A 656 10.68 -18.03 13.26
C THR A 656 11.31 -19.38 12.88
N PRO A 657 12.01 -19.46 11.73
CA PRO A 657 12.65 -20.70 11.28
C PRO A 657 13.64 -21.26 12.31
N ALA A 658 13.69 -22.59 12.45
CA ALA A 658 14.54 -23.28 13.43
C ALA A 658 16.04 -22.96 13.32
N GLN A 659 16.54 -22.61 12.13
CA GLN A 659 17.95 -22.20 11.96
C GLN A 659 18.26 -20.86 12.63
N ASN A 660 17.25 -20.01 12.78
CA ASN A 660 17.35 -18.66 13.31
C ASN A 660 16.59 -18.49 14.64
N SER A 661 16.06 -19.57 15.22
CA SER A 661 15.10 -19.50 16.34
C SER A 661 15.71 -19.00 17.65
N ALA A 662 17.03 -19.08 17.83
CA ALA A 662 17.70 -18.50 19.00
C ALA A 662 17.76 -16.95 18.94
N ALA A 663 17.60 -16.36 17.76
CA ALA A 663 17.80 -14.94 17.51
C ALA A 663 16.84 -14.01 18.28
N PRO A 664 15.51 -14.27 18.32
CA PRO A 664 14.55 -13.38 18.97
C PRO A 664 14.88 -13.14 20.44
N GLN A 665 15.12 -14.19 21.22
CA GLN A 665 15.45 -14.06 22.64
C GLN A 665 16.85 -13.49 22.89
N ALA A 666 17.81 -13.83 22.04
CA ALA A 666 19.20 -13.38 22.20
C ALA A 666 19.36 -11.88 21.90
N MET A 667 18.60 -11.34 20.95
CA MET A 667 18.75 -9.94 20.53
C MET A 667 17.61 -9.03 20.95
N GLY A 668 16.42 -9.57 21.21
CA GLY A 668 15.22 -8.78 21.54
C GLY A 668 14.90 -7.70 20.52
N LEU A 669 14.16 -6.68 20.94
CA LEU A 669 13.82 -5.54 20.08
C LEU A 669 15.06 -4.84 19.49
N ASP A 670 16.20 -4.84 20.20
CA ASP A 670 17.45 -4.24 19.70
C ASP A 670 17.96 -4.93 18.43
N GLY A 671 17.68 -6.22 18.24
CA GLY A 671 18.00 -6.94 17.01
C GLY A 671 16.93 -6.88 15.91
N PHE A 672 15.82 -6.19 16.13
CA PHE A 672 14.65 -6.23 15.24
C PHE A 672 14.58 -5.00 14.34
N PHE A 673 15.11 -5.10 13.11
CA PHE A 673 15.13 -4.03 12.11
C PHE A 673 15.60 -2.67 12.66
N LYS A 674 16.63 -2.70 13.52
CA LYS A 674 17.15 -1.53 14.22
C LYS A 674 17.44 -0.37 13.25
N GLY A 675 16.82 0.77 13.51
CA GLY A 675 16.86 1.95 12.64
C GLY A 675 15.51 2.26 12.00
N SER A 676 14.66 1.26 11.75
CA SER A 676 13.29 1.46 11.27
C SER A 676 12.43 2.17 12.31
N PHE A 677 11.45 2.95 11.84
CA PHE A 677 10.44 3.62 12.65
C PHE A 677 9.29 2.69 13.04
N SER A 678 8.96 1.74 12.16
CA SER A 678 7.94 0.71 12.38
C SER A 678 8.24 -0.57 11.60
N TYR A 679 7.42 -1.59 11.83
CA TYR A 679 7.34 -2.79 11.01
C TYR A 679 5.90 -3.10 10.61
N HIS A 680 5.64 -3.18 9.30
CA HIS A 680 4.38 -3.59 8.68
C HIS A 680 4.40 -5.09 8.37
N PHE A 681 3.52 -5.88 8.98
CA PHE A 681 3.59 -7.36 8.93
C PHE A 681 2.61 -8.03 7.96
N HIS A 682 1.97 -7.29 7.06
CA HIS A 682 1.20 -7.79 5.89
C HIS A 682 0.03 -8.74 6.18
N ASN A 683 -1.00 -8.23 6.86
CA ASN A 683 -2.33 -8.85 6.94
C ASN A 683 -2.40 -10.24 7.58
N PHE A 684 -1.45 -10.62 8.43
CA PHE A 684 -1.50 -11.85 9.24
C PHE A 684 -2.48 -11.69 10.43
N TRP A 685 -3.70 -11.24 10.15
CA TRP A 685 -4.73 -10.89 11.13
C TRP A 685 -5.17 -12.07 12.01
N TRP A 686 -5.04 -13.30 11.50
CA TRP A 686 -5.45 -14.52 12.18
C TRP A 686 -4.33 -15.21 12.97
N GLN A 687 -3.06 -14.85 12.76
CA GLN A 687 -1.95 -15.46 13.49
C GLN A 687 -1.74 -14.75 14.83
N PRO A 688 -1.90 -15.40 15.98
CA PRO A 688 -1.68 -14.75 17.27
C PRO A 688 -0.22 -14.34 17.44
N PHE A 689 0.03 -13.20 18.10
CA PHE A 689 1.40 -12.75 18.37
C PHE A 689 2.18 -13.71 19.29
N ASP A 690 1.50 -14.28 20.28
CA ASP A 690 2.00 -15.34 21.13
C ASP A 690 0.94 -16.44 21.19
N PRO A 691 1.09 -17.53 20.41
CA PRO A 691 0.10 -18.61 20.40
C PRO A 691 -0.07 -19.31 21.75
N VAL A 692 0.98 -19.36 22.57
CA VAL A 692 0.96 -20.02 23.89
C VAL A 692 0.30 -19.13 24.93
N ARG A 693 0.55 -17.82 24.86
CA ARG A 693 0.00 -16.81 25.78
C ARG A 693 -0.86 -15.79 25.04
N HIS A 694 -1.93 -16.28 24.42
CA HIS A 694 -2.85 -15.48 23.62
C HIS A 694 -3.91 -14.78 24.49
N TRP A 695 -3.44 -13.95 25.42
CA TRP A 695 -4.23 -13.06 26.26
C TRP A 695 -3.39 -11.83 26.67
N PRO A 696 -4.02 -10.75 27.15
CA PRO A 696 -3.30 -9.62 27.76
C PRO A 696 -2.66 -10.05 29.08
N ASP A 697 -1.35 -9.87 29.20
CA ASP A 697 -0.59 -10.13 30.43
C ASP A 697 0.06 -8.82 30.89
N LEU A 698 -0.68 -7.99 31.62
CA LEU A 698 -0.23 -6.66 32.05
C LEU A 698 -0.07 -6.56 33.58
N GLY A 699 0.00 -7.70 34.26
CA GLY A 699 0.27 -7.79 35.68
C GLY A 699 -0.93 -7.47 36.59
N PRO A 700 -0.71 -7.41 37.92
CA PRO A 700 -1.78 -7.40 38.92
C PRO A 700 -2.82 -6.28 38.77
N ARG A 701 -2.42 -5.13 38.21
CA ARG A 701 -3.31 -3.98 37.99
C ARG A 701 -4.43 -4.28 36.98
N PHE A 702 -4.18 -5.17 36.02
CA PHE A 702 -5.10 -5.52 34.94
C PHE A 702 -5.60 -6.97 34.99
N ILE A 703 -5.32 -7.68 36.09
CA ILE A 703 -5.56 -9.12 36.25
C ILE A 703 -7.02 -9.55 36.01
N LYS A 704 -7.99 -8.66 36.21
CA LYS A 704 -9.41 -8.97 35.99
C LYS A 704 -9.70 -9.33 34.53
N GLY A 705 -9.16 -8.56 33.58
CA GLY A 705 -9.32 -8.82 32.15
C GLY A 705 -8.61 -10.09 31.74
N GLU A 706 -7.36 -10.25 32.20
CA GLU A 706 -6.55 -11.44 31.97
C GLU A 706 -7.28 -12.73 32.41
N ARG A 707 -7.81 -12.79 33.64
CA ARG A 707 -8.56 -13.97 34.13
C ARG A 707 -9.74 -14.34 33.25
N VAL A 708 -10.47 -13.35 32.72
CA VAL A 708 -11.59 -13.58 31.80
C VAL A 708 -11.08 -14.13 30.46
N ALA A 709 -9.99 -13.57 29.93
CA ALA A 709 -9.39 -14.04 28.69
C ALA A 709 -8.87 -15.48 28.82
N ARG A 710 -8.16 -15.78 29.91
CA ARG A 710 -7.65 -17.12 30.20
C ARG A 710 -8.78 -18.15 30.40
N ALA A 711 -9.86 -17.77 31.10
CA ALA A 711 -11.09 -18.58 31.21
C ALA A 711 -11.67 -18.94 29.85
N THR A 712 -11.71 -17.96 28.93
CA THR A 712 -12.20 -18.17 27.58
C THR A 712 -11.27 -19.06 26.75
N ALA A 713 -9.95 -18.97 26.97
CA ALA A 713 -8.95 -19.80 26.31
C ALA A 713 -8.88 -21.23 26.85
N GLY A 714 -9.58 -21.55 27.95
CA GLY A 714 -9.52 -22.87 28.58
C GLY A 714 -8.16 -23.19 29.21
N ALA A 715 -7.35 -22.18 29.54
CA ALA A 715 -5.99 -22.35 30.08
C ALA A 715 -5.97 -22.70 31.58
N ILE A 716 -6.87 -23.59 32.03
CA ILE A 716 -6.97 -24.06 33.42
C ILE A 716 -6.21 -25.38 33.52
N ASP A 717 -5.37 -25.54 34.54
CA ASP A 717 -4.72 -26.82 34.79
C ASP A 717 -5.65 -27.86 35.44
N GLU A 718 -5.17 -29.08 35.64
CA GLU A 718 -5.94 -30.19 36.22
C GLU A 718 -6.42 -29.90 37.67
N ASP A 719 -5.77 -28.98 38.37
CA ASP A 719 -6.06 -28.59 39.75
C ASP A 719 -6.99 -27.36 39.83
N GLY A 720 -7.36 -26.78 38.69
CA GLY A 720 -8.20 -25.59 38.64
C GLY A 720 -7.46 -24.26 38.80
N GLU A 721 -6.12 -24.29 38.80
CA GLU A 721 -5.26 -23.11 38.94
C GLU A 721 -4.71 -22.62 37.59
N TRP A 722 -4.37 -21.32 37.56
CA TRP A 722 -3.78 -20.65 36.40
C TRP A 722 -2.26 -20.62 36.55
N VAL A 723 -1.60 -21.76 36.36
CA VAL A 723 -0.14 -21.85 36.51
C VAL A 723 0.55 -21.84 35.14
N ASP A 724 1.18 -20.72 34.81
CA ASP A 724 2.04 -20.63 33.63
C ASP A 724 3.31 -21.45 33.82
N ARG A 725 3.47 -22.56 33.09
CA ARG A 725 4.69 -23.38 33.18
C ARG A 725 5.64 -23.01 32.05
N VAL A 726 6.92 -22.84 32.37
CA VAL A 726 7.98 -22.63 31.37
C VAL A 726 8.05 -23.79 30.38
N SER A 727 7.62 -24.99 30.78
CA SER A 727 7.51 -26.17 29.90
C SER A 727 6.51 -26.01 28.75
N ASP A 728 5.55 -25.09 28.89
CA ASP A 728 4.49 -24.88 27.90
C ASP A 728 4.95 -23.91 26.79
N ASP A 729 5.97 -23.11 27.09
CA ASP A 729 6.59 -22.21 26.12
C ASP A 729 7.41 -22.99 25.09
N LYS A 730 7.39 -22.52 23.84
CA LYS A 730 8.36 -22.95 22.83
C LYS A 730 9.77 -22.64 23.35
N ARG A 731 10.68 -23.62 23.28
CA ARG A 731 12.06 -23.49 23.77
C ARG A 731 12.76 -22.24 23.24
N ASP A 732 12.60 -22.01 21.94
CA ASP A 732 13.07 -20.84 21.23
C ASP A 732 11.84 -20.02 20.78
N LEU A 733 11.59 -18.88 21.42
CA LEU A 733 10.41 -18.04 21.14
C LEU A 733 10.51 -17.36 19.77
N ASP A 734 9.36 -17.17 19.13
CA ASP A 734 9.23 -16.43 17.86
C ASP A 734 9.38 -14.91 18.08
N TRP A 735 9.76 -14.17 17.03
CA TRP A 735 9.89 -12.71 17.08
C TRP A 735 8.62 -12.02 17.59
N SER A 736 7.45 -12.40 17.07
CA SER A 736 6.15 -11.88 17.50
C SER A 736 5.91 -12.04 19.01
N ALA A 737 6.29 -13.20 19.58
CA ALA A 737 6.10 -13.51 20.99
C ALA A 737 7.08 -12.71 21.86
N VAL A 738 8.35 -12.62 21.46
CA VAL A 738 9.35 -11.82 22.17
C VAL A 738 8.95 -10.34 22.21
N LEU A 739 8.50 -9.77 21.09
CA LEU A 739 8.07 -8.37 21.06
C LEU A 739 6.82 -8.15 21.93
N LYS A 740 5.80 -9.01 21.85
CA LYS A 740 4.61 -8.93 22.72
C LYS A 740 5.01 -8.93 24.19
N ARG A 741 5.78 -9.94 24.63
CA ARG A 741 6.19 -10.07 26.03
C ARG A 741 7.06 -8.90 26.51
N THR A 742 7.89 -8.34 25.63
CA THR A 742 8.72 -7.16 25.93
C THR A 742 7.86 -5.92 26.18
N PHE A 743 6.87 -5.65 25.32
CA PHE A 743 6.02 -4.47 25.51
C PHE A 743 5.09 -4.63 26.72
N GLU A 744 4.62 -5.84 26.98
CA GLU A 744 3.84 -6.16 28.19
C GLU A 744 4.66 -5.96 29.47
N ALA A 745 5.93 -6.39 29.49
CA ALA A 745 6.85 -6.22 30.61
C ALA A 745 7.07 -4.74 30.98
N PHE A 746 7.13 -3.84 29.99
CA PHE A 746 7.19 -2.40 30.23
C PHE A 746 5.96 -1.88 30.97
N VAL A 747 4.75 -2.27 30.55
CA VAL A 747 3.50 -1.86 31.23
C VAL A 747 3.41 -2.44 32.63
N ARG A 748 3.93 -3.66 32.84
CA ARG A 748 4.08 -4.26 34.19
C ARG A 748 5.07 -3.51 35.07
N GLY A 749 5.95 -2.70 34.48
CA GLY A 749 7.04 -2.00 35.17
C GLY A 749 8.27 -2.86 35.44
N GLU A 750 8.36 -4.04 34.81
CA GLU A 750 9.46 -5.00 34.98
C GLU A 750 10.72 -4.55 34.23
N THR A 751 10.54 -3.85 33.10
CA THR A 751 11.61 -3.33 32.27
C THR A 751 11.35 -1.86 31.93
N PRO A 752 12.39 -1.06 31.67
CA PRO A 752 12.19 0.25 31.05
C PRO A 752 11.69 0.10 29.60
N ASN A 753 11.29 1.22 29.02
CA ASN A 753 11.01 1.35 27.60
C ASN A 753 12.31 1.35 26.76
N LEU A 754 12.19 1.56 25.44
CA LEU A 754 13.35 1.58 24.52
C LEU A 754 14.48 2.53 24.98
N TYR A 755 14.10 3.66 25.60
CA TYR A 755 14.99 4.76 25.97
C TYR A 755 15.39 4.76 27.46
N GLY A 756 15.14 3.65 28.17
CA GLY A 756 15.56 3.51 29.57
C GLY A 756 14.60 4.10 30.60
N GLU A 757 13.37 4.44 30.22
CA GLU A 757 12.40 5.08 31.11
C GLU A 757 11.39 4.05 31.65
N HIS A 758 11.16 4.04 32.97
CA HIS A 758 10.14 3.19 33.60
C HIS A 758 8.79 3.90 33.67
N ILE A 759 7.70 3.15 33.48
CA ILE A 759 6.35 3.70 33.69
C ILE A 759 6.13 4.06 35.16
N ALA A 760 5.68 5.29 35.42
CA ALA A 760 5.17 5.74 36.70
C ALA A 760 3.64 5.58 36.72
N TRP A 761 3.13 4.77 37.65
CA TRP A 761 1.71 4.41 37.77
C TRP A 761 0.90 5.36 38.63
#